data_AF-A0AA43KLD2-F1
#
_entry.id   AF-A0AA43KLD2-F1
#
_cell.length_a   1.000
_cell.length_b   1.000
_cell.length_c   1.000
_cell.angle_alpha   90.00
_cell.angle_beta   90.00
_cell.angle_gamma   90.00
#
_symmetry.space_group_name_H-M   'P 1'
#
loop_
_entity.id
_entity.type
_entity.pdbx_description
1 polymer ?
#
loop_
_entity_poly.entity_id
_entity_poly.type
_entity_poly.pdbx_seq_one_letter_code
_entity_poly.pdbx_strand_id
1 'polypeptide(L)'
;MRRINRFIFFYLLSFLTFLITGCSKDSQEPDDPVLPQDEYVGIHKTLTYIQEMRELHEGEFICYFRTDKEEIITRVADHSRRKNISTLLLRDGLKEGVYEFLRMEYEKKQEDATVRMMSVGFGALLQVTAEGINNKRDYDPSVGFFGAGTKESPYIISADSHLLKLAKLVNDTNDERYLLKAGSFFRQTDDIDMDDISYESDHKYGWRPIGLEPGLPFIGSYDGGGYSLTGLYTTRPNTTGVGLFGYVCQSYLQNIVMQGASIGGNSSVAALIGNVVTYGNERARTIIRNCRVEQSRVVSEKGGVGVGALLGTIDGRALVFVDSCSVDQESAIEGDTGIGGLVGMGLTFSSLFVTNSDNRASIQADNTGAGGIIGLADTLLVVTCDNYGSIRGAFKAKGENERYGAGGIAGGSGNAVFAGCSNLGRVQGERGVGGILGSTLVNVDERIYNSIAMQSCHNNGEVMATRYAGGLCGEAQGMLSDCFNQHRVQVTSGYVGGIIGYLPGGTIYNVSNFGTIVSTGKCGGICGKTDIGIIGIANNFGKIQANGECVGGILGMGSSSSMVHYCSNFASVNNPEGKNTAGLVGMIGDVRTWSEEDIANIVMGAIDIVGGVISFATIGLEALEGGLKLGLGIAGIVTASTIWIGDATLFTLGFLLEDYDLSAEAVLWSDAIQAKLMAKAHLLDSDHNQAINDAMDTWDITLDNNFNKAVITDHFKKNIFQLKSFYTSQANEGANSILFNKNVNAARDERGLLVAQAKEENSLSHTIISGICIGLALVVTVASIVAAAASAGTLTAVAIGVTGGVIAIIGGANTIHGVCTDFAENVCVVDQCMNAGDIEGGDNTAGLVGTLEQNCRIANCINIGNGNGNSPAFAHIHSHTEVENCLNAGMSWKKVVNTTGQYEAVTNCYSLKNNNESLGGCTPLESGFDKTTTYHNWSINGDESPWHIPESTEGAFPIPYYSQMQKEK
;
A
#
# COMPACT_ATOMS: atom_id res chain seq x y z
N MET A 1 18.72 -40.21 17.76
CA MET A 1 17.57 -40.24 18.70
C MET A 1 18.14 -40.29 20.10
N ARG A 2 17.88 -39.44 21.09
CA ARG A 2 16.89 -38.40 21.39
C ARG A 2 17.55 -37.59 22.53
N ARG A 3 17.71 -36.27 22.40
CA ARG A 3 16.76 -35.23 22.84
C ARG A 3 16.75 -35.00 24.37
N ILE A 4 16.93 -33.72 24.70
CA ILE A 4 16.49 -32.98 25.90
C ILE A 4 17.56 -32.77 27.00
N ASN A 5 17.77 -31.49 27.33
CA ASN A 5 18.50 -30.89 28.45
C ASN A 5 20.02 -30.63 28.34
N ARG A 6 20.41 -29.87 27.31
CA ARG A 6 21.50 -28.88 27.43
C ARG A 6 20.84 -27.51 27.23
N PHE A 7 20.78 -26.67 28.27
CA PHE A 7 20.82 -25.19 28.23
C PHE A 7 20.36 -24.46 29.53
N ILE A 8 19.94 -25.15 30.60
CA ILE A 8 19.38 -24.48 31.81
C ILE A 8 20.22 -24.68 33.10
N PHE A 9 21.51 -25.04 33.02
CA PHE A 9 22.29 -25.34 34.23
C PHE A 9 23.74 -24.81 34.24
N PHE A 10 24.02 -23.70 33.53
CA PHE A 10 25.38 -23.14 33.42
C PHE A 10 25.58 -21.74 34.05
N TYR A 11 24.62 -21.21 34.81
CA TYR A 11 24.80 -19.93 35.52
C TYR A 11 24.53 -19.97 37.04
N LEU A 12 24.34 -21.16 37.61
CA LEU A 12 24.02 -21.32 39.04
C LEU A 12 25.03 -22.18 39.81
N LEU A 13 26.31 -22.13 39.41
CA LEU A 13 27.38 -22.90 40.06
C LEU A 13 28.74 -22.17 40.04
N SER A 14 28.80 -20.98 40.64
CA SER A 14 30.07 -20.32 40.99
C SER A 14 30.09 -19.67 42.37
N PHE A 15 28.99 -19.78 43.13
CA PHE A 15 28.90 -19.31 44.51
C PHE A 15 28.56 -20.48 45.44
N LEU A 16 29.57 -21.25 45.85
CA LEU A 16 29.79 -21.66 47.25
C LEU A 16 30.93 -22.69 47.36
N THR A 17 31.75 -22.49 48.39
CA THR A 17 32.65 -23.45 49.05
C THR A 17 33.99 -23.77 48.38
N PHE A 18 35.01 -23.01 48.77
CA PHE A 18 36.24 -23.62 49.28
C PHE A 18 36.52 -23.07 50.68
N LEU A 19 36.50 -23.96 51.67
CA LEU A 19 36.89 -23.71 53.06
C LEU A 19 38.04 -24.69 53.39
N ILE A 20 39.13 -24.10 53.95
CA ILE A 20 40.04 -24.62 54.99
C ILE A 20 41.36 -25.32 54.57
N THR A 21 42.48 -24.59 54.73
CA THR A 21 43.65 -24.81 55.64
C THR A 21 44.86 -24.02 55.10
N GLY A 22 45.71 -23.31 55.84
CA GLY A 22 45.90 -23.06 57.28
C GLY A 22 46.92 -21.90 57.51
N CYS A 23 47.01 -21.46 58.78
CA CYS A 23 47.86 -20.44 59.42
C CYS A 23 49.19 -20.06 58.73
N SER A 24 49.69 -18.80 58.76
CA SER A 24 49.93 -17.97 59.96
C SER A 24 50.08 -16.46 59.67
N LYS A 25 49.54 -15.65 60.60
CA LYS A 25 49.88 -14.26 61.00
C LYS A 25 50.84 -13.46 60.08
N ASP A 26 50.34 -12.37 59.51
CA ASP A 26 50.57 -11.02 60.03
C ASP A 26 49.57 -10.03 59.40
N SER A 27 49.12 -9.08 60.22
CA SER A 27 48.09 -8.09 59.90
C SER A 27 48.60 -7.02 58.95
N GLN A 28 48.05 -6.96 57.74
CA GLN A 28 47.92 -5.74 56.96
C GLN A 28 46.46 -5.66 56.47
N GLU A 29 45.79 -4.56 56.80
CA GLU A 29 44.50 -4.20 56.23
C GLU A 29 44.61 -4.21 54.69
N PRO A 30 43.67 -4.81 53.95
CA PRO A 30 43.60 -4.57 52.52
C PRO A 30 43.12 -3.14 52.29
N ASP A 31 43.87 -2.37 51.51
CA ASP A 31 43.44 -1.07 51.00
C ASP A 31 42.02 -1.19 50.41
N ASP A 32 41.12 -0.34 50.89
CA ASP A 32 39.78 -0.17 50.33
C ASP A 32 39.88 0.07 48.81
N PRO A 33 39.01 -0.53 47.98
CA PRO A 33 38.97 -0.21 46.56
C PRO A 33 38.68 1.28 46.41
N VAL A 34 39.61 2.01 45.80
CA VAL A 34 39.42 3.43 45.45
C VAL A 34 38.23 3.51 44.51
N LEU A 35 37.09 3.96 45.04
CA LEU A 35 35.92 4.35 44.24
C LEU A 35 36.38 5.38 43.19
N PRO A 36 35.91 5.29 41.94
CA PRO A 36 36.21 6.32 40.95
C PRO A 36 35.80 7.68 41.53
N GLN A 37 36.75 8.61 41.62
CA GLN A 37 36.46 9.96 42.10
C GLN A 37 35.46 10.59 41.13
N ASP A 38 34.27 10.94 41.63
CA ASP A 38 33.27 11.72 40.88
C ASP A 38 33.89 13.07 40.51
N GLU A 39 34.33 13.18 39.26
CA GLU A 39 35.06 14.35 38.74
C GLU A 39 34.19 15.60 38.59
N TYR A 40 32.87 15.46 38.79
CA TYR A 40 31.85 16.50 38.70
C TYR A 40 31.46 17.06 40.08
N VAL A 41 32.05 16.57 41.17
CA VAL A 41 31.88 17.17 42.50
C VAL A 41 32.58 18.52 42.55
N GLY A 42 31.85 19.55 42.95
CA GLY A 42 32.38 20.90 43.13
C GLY A 42 31.81 21.63 44.33
N ILE A 43 32.18 22.90 44.46
CA ILE A 43 31.86 23.72 45.64
C ILE A 43 30.46 24.36 45.57
N HIS A 44 29.81 24.35 44.40
CA HIS A 44 28.53 25.03 44.18
C HIS A 44 27.36 24.12 44.53
N LYS A 45 26.71 24.38 45.67
CA LYS A 45 25.69 23.48 46.25
C LYS A 45 24.25 24.01 46.20
N THR A 46 24.05 25.29 45.92
CA THR A 46 22.74 25.93 46.12
C THR A 46 22.10 26.29 44.80
N LEU A 47 20.91 25.77 44.52
CA LEU A 47 20.04 26.19 43.43
C LEU A 47 18.83 26.93 44.01
N THR A 48 18.45 28.04 43.39
CA THR A 48 17.35 28.88 43.88
C THR A 48 16.36 29.15 42.76
N TYR A 49 15.08 28.86 43.02
CA TYR A 49 13.99 29.02 42.06
C TYR A 49 12.78 29.67 42.73
N ILE A 50 11.88 30.27 41.95
CA ILE A 50 10.71 30.98 42.46
C ILE A 50 9.44 30.25 42.04
N GLN A 51 9.13 30.32 40.73
CA GLN A 51 7.89 29.80 40.17
C GLN A 51 8.05 28.36 39.68
N GLU A 52 9.28 27.99 39.31
CA GLU A 52 9.66 26.71 38.71
C GLU A 52 9.46 25.53 39.67
N MET A 53 9.53 25.79 40.98
CA MET A 53 9.33 24.79 42.05
C MET A 53 8.15 25.13 42.96
N ARG A 54 7.18 25.94 42.48
CA ARG A 54 6.05 26.39 43.32
C ARG A 54 5.22 25.23 43.86
N GLU A 55 5.05 24.17 43.07
CA GLU A 55 4.21 23.01 43.39
C GLU A 55 4.99 21.86 44.06
N LEU A 56 6.29 22.04 44.29
CA LEU A 56 7.15 20.99 44.88
C LEU A 56 7.04 21.01 46.41
N HIS A 57 6.89 19.83 47.02
CA HIS A 57 6.86 19.68 48.48
C HIS A 57 8.28 19.80 49.08
N GLU A 58 8.37 20.16 50.37
CA GLU A 58 9.65 20.17 51.10
C GLU A 58 10.08 18.74 51.43
N GLY A 59 11.37 18.43 51.25
CA GLY A 59 11.87 17.06 51.42
C GLY A 59 13.21 16.79 50.76
N GLU A 60 13.66 15.55 50.85
CA GLU A 60 14.85 15.05 50.16
C GLU A 60 14.49 14.61 48.73
N PHE A 61 15.35 14.95 47.77
CA PHE A 61 15.22 14.58 46.37
C PHE A 61 16.54 14.03 45.83
N ILE A 62 16.46 13.11 44.88
CA ILE A 62 17.60 12.72 44.04
C ILE A 62 17.51 13.51 42.73
N CYS A 63 18.44 14.44 42.52
CA CYS A 63 18.53 15.26 41.33
C CYS A 63 19.40 14.60 40.26
N TYR A 64 18.92 14.54 39.01
CA TYR A 64 19.62 13.98 37.86
C TYR A 64 20.09 15.10 36.92
N PHE A 65 21.38 15.09 36.60
CA PHE A 65 22.00 16.07 35.71
C PHE A 65 22.70 15.36 34.55
N ARG A 66 22.53 15.87 33.34
CA ARG A 66 23.33 15.48 32.19
C ARG A 66 24.52 16.42 32.02
N THR A 67 25.70 15.85 31.85
CA THR A 67 26.94 16.60 31.64
C THR A 67 27.15 16.93 30.16
N ASP A 68 28.17 17.74 29.87
CA ASP A 68 28.62 18.05 28.50
C ASP A 68 29.14 16.83 27.73
N LYS A 69 29.44 15.73 28.42
CA LYS A 69 29.82 14.44 27.83
C LYS A 69 28.64 13.46 27.65
N GLU A 70 27.40 13.94 27.81
CA GLU A 70 26.16 13.13 27.78
C GLU A 70 26.04 12.09 28.92
N GLU A 71 26.92 12.15 29.93
CA GLU A 71 26.83 11.29 31.11
C GLU A 71 25.77 11.82 32.10
N ILE A 72 24.95 10.93 32.66
CA ILE A 72 23.98 11.27 33.71
C ILE A 72 24.63 11.06 35.08
N ILE A 73 24.68 12.12 35.88
CA ILE A 73 25.14 12.12 37.28
C ILE A 73 23.97 12.43 38.23
N THR A 74 24.07 11.95 39.48
CA THR A 74 23.05 12.17 40.51
C THR A 74 23.59 12.99 41.69
N ARG A 75 22.73 13.80 42.30
CA ARG A 75 23.02 14.52 43.55
C ARG A 75 21.82 14.44 44.48
N VAL A 76 22.04 14.06 45.74
CA VAL A 76 20.99 14.19 46.76
C VAL A 76 20.86 15.64 47.17
N ALA A 77 19.63 16.14 47.25
CA ALA A 77 19.34 17.53 47.57
C ALA A 77 18.22 17.66 48.61
N ASP A 78 18.37 18.59 49.53
CA ASP A 78 17.33 18.96 50.48
C ASP A 78 16.58 20.20 49.96
N HIS A 79 15.27 20.08 49.71
CA HIS A 79 14.39 21.15 49.26
C HIS A 79 13.69 21.84 50.44
N SER A 80 13.71 23.17 50.45
CA SER A 80 12.90 23.98 51.38
C SER A 80 12.34 25.21 50.67
N ARG A 81 11.18 25.71 51.12
CA ARG A 81 10.50 26.87 50.52
C ARG A 81 10.20 27.95 51.55
N ARG A 82 10.81 29.12 51.41
CA ARG A 82 10.61 30.28 52.31
C ARG A 82 10.18 31.51 51.52
N LYS A 83 9.05 32.12 51.89
CA LYS A 83 8.55 33.40 51.33
C LYS A 83 8.59 33.45 49.78
N ASN A 84 8.11 32.37 49.14
CA ASN A 84 8.06 32.13 47.68
C ASN A 84 9.37 31.77 46.98
N ILE A 85 10.47 31.61 47.71
CA ILE A 85 11.73 31.13 47.16
C ILE A 85 11.92 29.67 47.57
N SER A 86 12.09 28.81 46.58
CA SER A 86 12.53 27.42 46.75
C SER A 86 14.04 27.34 46.67
N THR A 87 14.66 26.64 47.61
CA THR A 87 16.09 26.37 47.63
C THR A 87 16.31 24.87 47.65
N LEU A 88 17.07 24.37 46.67
CA LEU A 88 17.66 23.04 46.69
C LEU A 88 19.11 23.15 47.14
N LEU A 89 19.42 22.48 48.25
CA LEU A 89 20.78 22.36 48.76
C LEU A 89 21.33 20.97 48.43
N LEU A 90 22.23 20.89 47.46
CA LEU A 90 22.91 19.65 47.09
C LEU A 90 23.90 19.23 48.20
N ARG A 91 23.90 17.95 48.54
CA ARG A 91 24.88 17.38 49.49
C ARG A 91 26.29 17.47 48.93
N ASP A 92 26.45 17.00 47.70
CA ASP A 92 27.65 17.19 46.88
C ASP A 92 27.37 18.26 45.82
N GLY A 93 28.24 19.27 45.72
CA GLY A 93 28.03 20.37 44.79
C GLY A 93 28.40 20.00 43.35
N LEU A 94 28.13 20.91 42.43
CA LEU A 94 28.55 20.80 41.03
C LEU A 94 29.86 21.54 40.80
N LYS A 95 30.76 20.93 40.01
CA LYS A 95 31.96 21.57 39.48
C LYS A 95 31.59 22.56 38.37
N GLU A 96 32.43 23.56 38.12
CA GLU A 96 32.26 24.47 36.98
C GLU A 96 32.09 23.70 35.66
N GLY A 97 31.09 24.07 34.87
CA GLY A 97 30.66 23.33 33.70
C GLY A 97 29.23 23.66 33.28
N VAL A 98 28.74 22.97 32.25
CA VAL A 98 27.36 23.06 31.78
C VAL A 98 26.65 21.76 32.10
N TYR A 99 25.46 21.84 32.69
CA TYR A 99 24.67 20.69 33.08
C TYR A 99 23.22 20.89 32.69
N GLU A 100 22.58 19.89 32.08
CA GLU A 100 21.14 19.88 31.93
C GLU A 100 20.52 19.24 33.18
N PHE A 101 19.74 20.01 33.94
CA PHE A 101 19.02 19.49 35.09
C PHE A 101 17.74 18.81 34.60
N LEU A 102 17.77 17.49 34.51
CA LEU A 102 16.72 16.69 33.89
C LEU A 102 15.50 16.57 34.79
N ARG A 103 15.67 15.93 35.95
CA ARG A 103 14.56 15.53 36.81
C ARG A 103 15.00 15.33 38.25
N MET A 104 14.01 15.25 39.13
CA MET A 104 14.16 14.96 40.55
C MET A 104 13.29 13.75 40.89
N GLU A 105 13.80 12.83 41.69
CA GLU A 105 13.03 11.69 42.19
C GLU A 105 12.82 11.79 43.71
N TYR A 106 11.67 11.31 44.17
CA TYR A 106 11.32 11.21 45.59
C TYR A 106 10.37 10.06 45.88
N GLU A 107 10.41 9.52 47.10
CA GLU A 107 9.49 8.48 47.54
C GLU A 107 8.14 9.07 47.98
N LYS A 108 7.04 8.59 47.39
CA LYS A 108 5.67 8.93 47.80
C LYS A 108 4.98 7.70 48.39
N LYS A 109 4.44 7.85 49.61
CA LYS A 109 3.54 6.87 50.21
C LYS A 109 2.14 7.01 49.62
N GLN A 110 1.64 5.95 49.02
CA GLN A 110 0.31 5.85 48.44
C GLN A 110 -0.75 5.57 49.51
N GLU A 111 -2.03 5.79 49.18
CA GLU A 111 -3.16 5.55 50.09
C GLU A 111 -3.29 4.07 50.50
N ASP A 112 -2.82 3.15 49.65
CA ASP A 112 -2.79 1.71 49.90
C ASP A 112 -1.54 1.24 50.69
N ALA A 113 -0.77 2.18 51.23
CA ALA A 113 0.48 1.97 51.96
C ALA A 113 1.66 1.43 51.14
N THR A 114 1.57 1.38 49.80
CA THR A 114 2.74 1.15 48.93
C THR A 114 3.60 2.40 48.84
N VAL A 115 4.90 2.23 48.58
CA VAL A 115 5.84 3.34 48.30
C VAL A 115 6.17 3.30 46.82
N ARG A 116 5.93 4.40 46.11
CA ARG A 116 6.28 4.58 44.68
C ARG A 116 7.33 5.67 44.53
N MET A 117 8.21 5.52 43.54
CA MET A 117 9.24 6.49 43.23
C MET A 117 8.68 7.48 42.22
N MET A 118 8.40 8.69 42.66
CA MET A 118 7.84 9.72 41.78
C MET A 118 8.96 10.51 41.12
N SER A 119 8.81 10.81 39.83
CA SER A 119 9.72 11.65 39.08
C SER A 119 9.10 13.03 38.81
N VAL A 120 9.91 14.09 38.91
CA VAL A 120 9.54 15.47 38.63
C VAL A 120 10.53 16.05 37.63
N GLY A 121 10.08 16.26 36.41
CA GLY A 121 10.84 16.93 35.36
C GLY A 121 11.19 18.36 35.79
N PHE A 122 12.38 18.78 35.37
CA PHE A 122 12.83 20.15 35.53
C PHE A 122 13.21 20.76 34.19
N GLY A 123 14.21 20.23 33.49
CA GLY A 123 14.56 20.67 32.13
C GLY A 123 15.29 22.01 32.07
N ALA A 124 16.04 22.40 33.10
CA ALA A 124 16.85 23.62 33.09
C ALA A 124 18.24 23.38 32.49
N LEU A 125 18.85 24.41 31.90
CA LEU A 125 20.24 24.36 31.43
C LEU A 125 21.12 25.20 32.35
N LEU A 126 21.91 24.56 33.20
CA LEU A 126 22.72 25.20 34.22
C LEU A 126 24.12 25.51 33.69
N GLN A 127 24.56 26.75 33.87
CA GLN A 127 25.96 27.14 33.78
C GLN A 127 26.50 27.33 35.19
N VAL A 128 27.45 26.49 35.58
CA VAL A 128 28.20 26.61 36.83
C VAL A 128 29.51 27.33 36.51
N THR A 129 29.77 28.44 37.20
CA THR A 129 31.02 29.21 37.12
C THR A 129 31.52 29.51 38.53
N ALA A 130 32.75 30.04 38.66
CA ALA A 130 33.28 30.51 39.95
C ALA A 130 32.34 31.48 40.70
N GLU A 131 31.45 32.20 39.98
CA GLU A 131 30.50 33.15 40.54
C GLU A 131 29.20 32.49 41.07
N GLY A 132 28.92 31.24 40.68
CA GLY A 132 27.73 30.50 41.11
C GLY A 132 27.06 29.69 39.99
N ILE A 133 25.82 29.27 40.25
CA ILE A 133 24.99 28.51 39.30
C ILE A 133 23.97 29.45 38.68
N ASN A 134 23.98 29.58 37.35
CA ASN A 134 23.02 30.39 36.60
C ASN A 134 22.26 29.53 35.60
N ASN A 135 20.97 29.81 35.42
CA ASN A 135 20.19 29.15 34.39
C ASN A 135 20.35 29.88 33.04
N LYS A 136 20.61 29.12 31.98
CA LYS A 136 20.76 29.59 30.60
C LYS A 136 19.49 29.43 29.78
N ARG A 137 18.52 28.67 30.29
CA ARG A 137 17.23 28.45 29.63
C ARG A 137 16.17 29.23 30.40
N ASP A 138 15.44 30.09 29.70
CA ASP A 138 14.36 30.86 30.29
C ASP A 138 13.20 29.94 30.71
N TYR A 139 12.52 30.30 31.80
CA TYR A 139 11.30 29.64 32.24
C TYR A 139 10.09 30.46 31.80
N ASP A 140 9.16 29.83 31.10
CA ASP A 140 7.88 30.43 30.78
C ASP A 140 6.86 30.11 31.88
N PRO A 141 6.51 31.09 32.74
CA PRO A 141 5.60 30.86 33.84
C PRO A 141 4.14 30.71 33.42
N SER A 142 3.79 31.06 32.18
CA SER A 142 2.41 30.95 31.69
C SER A 142 2.05 29.50 31.35
N VAL A 143 3.00 28.73 30.85
CA VAL A 143 2.83 27.30 30.54
C VAL A 143 3.55 26.38 31.53
N GLY A 144 4.51 26.91 32.29
CA GLY A 144 5.22 26.21 33.34
C GLY A 144 6.36 25.31 32.86
N PHE A 145 7.06 25.69 31.79
CA PHE A 145 8.17 24.92 31.19
C PHE A 145 9.41 25.80 30.98
N PHE A 146 10.58 25.16 30.98
CA PHE A 146 11.79 25.81 30.46
C PHE A 146 11.82 25.74 28.94
N GLY A 147 12.21 26.85 28.31
CA GLY A 147 12.14 27.09 26.87
C GLY A 147 11.23 28.27 26.54
N ALA A 148 11.31 28.77 25.31
CA ALA A 148 10.41 29.82 24.81
C ALA A 148 9.28 29.26 23.93
N GLY A 149 9.23 27.94 23.74
CA GLY A 149 8.25 27.27 22.88
C GLY A 149 8.47 27.50 21.39
N THR A 150 9.65 27.98 20.97
CA THR A 150 10.01 28.19 19.55
C THR A 150 10.84 27.02 19.00
N LYS A 151 11.03 26.95 17.68
CA LYS A 151 11.84 25.89 17.03
C LYS A 151 13.28 25.85 17.59
N GLU A 152 13.87 27.01 17.86
CA GLU A 152 15.23 27.18 18.38
C GLU A 152 15.31 26.98 19.90
N SER A 153 14.22 27.23 20.63
CA SER A 153 14.14 27.13 22.09
C SER A 153 12.84 26.43 22.50
N PRO A 154 12.71 25.12 22.25
CA PRO A 154 11.49 24.37 22.56
C PRO A 154 11.30 24.20 24.06
N TYR A 155 10.06 23.97 24.47
CA TYR A 155 9.73 23.56 25.83
C TYR A 155 10.25 22.14 26.09
N ILE A 156 10.90 21.94 27.23
CA ILE A 156 11.66 20.72 27.51
C ILE A 156 10.84 19.71 28.31
N ILE A 157 10.82 18.46 27.83
CA ILE A 157 10.15 17.32 28.45
C ILE A 157 11.22 16.31 28.86
N SER A 158 11.54 16.25 30.15
CA SER A 158 12.61 15.39 30.69
C SER A 158 12.10 14.35 31.67
N ALA A 159 10.78 14.28 31.90
CA ALA A 159 10.13 13.32 32.76
C ALA A 159 8.63 13.24 32.48
N ASP A 160 8.01 12.19 32.98
CA ASP A 160 6.58 11.91 33.01
C ASP A 160 5.72 13.05 33.59
N SER A 161 6.18 13.73 34.64
CA SER A 161 5.45 14.84 35.25
C SER A 161 5.28 16.04 34.30
N HIS A 162 6.18 16.22 33.33
CA HIS A 162 6.07 17.24 32.29
C HIS A 162 4.97 16.89 31.29
N LEU A 163 4.82 15.60 30.95
CA LEU A 163 3.71 15.14 30.11
C LEU A 163 2.37 15.31 30.84
N LEU A 164 2.30 15.03 32.14
CA LEU A 164 1.09 15.29 32.94
C LEU A 164 0.77 16.79 33.00
N LYS A 165 1.78 17.65 33.15
CA LYS A 165 1.62 19.10 33.10
C LYS A 165 1.08 19.56 31.74
N LEU A 166 1.61 19.01 30.65
CA LEU A 166 1.12 19.29 29.30
C LEU A 166 -0.32 18.82 29.12
N ALA A 167 -0.68 17.63 29.62
CA ALA A 167 -2.05 17.13 29.60
C ALA A 167 -3.00 18.10 30.34
N LYS A 168 -2.62 18.57 31.54
CA LYS A 168 -3.42 19.55 32.29
C LYS A 168 -3.57 20.86 31.53
N LEU A 169 -2.50 21.36 30.91
CA LEU A 169 -2.50 22.60 30.14
C LEU A 169 -3.45 22.52 28.93
N VAL A 170 -3.40 21.42 28.18
CA VAL A 170 -4.26 21.22 26.99
C VAL A 170 -5.73 21.01 27.40
N ASN A 171 -5.96 20.29 28.50
CA ASN A 171 -7.30 19.86 28.90
C ASN A 171 -8.01 20.86 29.84
N ASP A 172 -7.44 22.03 30.14
CA ASP A 172 -8.06 23.00 31.05
C ASP A 172 -9.12 23.84 30.33
N THR A 173 -10.38 23.58 30.63
CA THR A 173 -11.54 24.31 30.10
C THR A 173 -11.74 25.70 30.73
N ASN A 174 -11.02 26.03 31.80
CA ASN A 174 -11.22 27.28 32.56
C ASN A 174 -10.34 28.42 32.07
N ASP A 175 -9.34 28.15 31.22
CA ASP A 175 -8.50 29.18 30.63
C ASP A 175 -9.05 29.58 29.25
N GLU A 176 -9.69 30.75 29.16
CA GLU A 176 -10.13 31.32 27.88
C GLU A 176 -8.95 31.66 26.94
N ARG A 177 -7.71 31.56 27.43
CA ARG A 177 -6.49 31.73 26.64
C ARG A 177 -6.08 30.36 26.10
N TYR A 178 -6.27 30.14 24.81
CA TYR A 178 -5.58 29.05 24.10
C TYR A 178 -4.06 29.34 24.15
N LEU A 179 -3.39 28.83 25.20
CA LEU A 179 -1.98 29.10 25.49
C LEU A 179 -1.06 28.41 24.48
N LEU A 180 -1.48 27.26 23.94
CA LEU A 180 -0.78 26.54 22.89
C LEU A 180 -1.31 26.93 21.51
N LYS A 181 -0.38 27.04 20.56
CA LYS A 181 -0.65 27.38 19.15
C LYS A 181 0.14 26.43 18.26
N ALA A 182 -0.18 26.38 16.96
CA ALA A 182 0.52 25.49 16.01
C ALA A 182 2.06 25.65 16.06
N GLY A 183 2.54 26.87 16.32
CA GLY A 183 3.96 27.18 16.48
C GLY A 183 4.56 26.93 17.88
N SER A 184 3.89 26.20 18.78
CA SER A 184 4.45 25.81 20.08
C SER A 184 5.27 24.52 19.93
N PHE A 185 6.55 24.54 20.28
CA PHE A 185 7.48 23.42 20.12
C PHE A 185 7.86 22.79 21.46
N PHE A 186 7.81 21.46 21.53
CA PHE A 186 8.22 20.63 22.66
C PHE A 186 9.32 19.65 22.24
N ARG A 187 10.30 19.40 23.12
CA ARG A 187 11.36 18.42 22.89
C ARG A 187 11.55 17.52 24.11
N GLN A 188 11.46 16.21 23.91
CA GLN A 188 11.86 15.22 24.88
C GLN A 188 13.38 15.12 24.92
N THR A 189 13.94 15.08 26.13
CA THR A 189 15.40 15.03 26.32
C THR A 189 15.86 13.84 27.12
N ASP A 190 14.99 12.93 27.55
CA ASP A 190 15.37 11.73 28.31
C ASP A 190 14.36 10.61 28.06
N ASP A 191 14.73 9.36 28.36
CA ASP A 191 13.76 8.26 28.43
C ASP A 191 12.76 8.50 29.57
N ILE A 192 11.49 8.20 29.34
CA ILE A 192 10.41 8.45 30.31
C ILE A 192 9.66 7.16 30.59
N ASP A 193 9.61 6.79 31.88
CA ASP A 193 8.74 5.75 32.40
C ASP A 193 7.35 6.33 32.67
N MET A 194 6.32 5.76 32.04
CA MET A 194 4.94 6.20 32.12
C MET A 194 4.09 5.36 33.08
N ASP A 195 4.62 4.32 33.75
CA ASP A 195 3.81 3.42 34.59
C ASP A 195 3.20 4.14 35.79
N ASP A 196 4.04 4.80 36.59
CA ASP A 196 3.60 5.52 37.78
C ASP A 196 2.70 6.71 37.44
N ILE A 197 3.01 7.47 36.38
CA ILE A 197 2.17 8.60 35.98
C ILE A 197 0.84 8.16 35.38
N SER A 198 0.79 7.00 34.72
CA SER A 198 -0.46 6.41 34.22
C SER A 198 -1.39 6.11 35.39
N TYR A 199 -0.85 5.52 36.47
CA TYR A 199 -1.61 5.28 37.70
C TYR A 199 -2.12 6.57 38.32
N GLU A 200 -1.25 7.55 38.53
CA GLU A 200 -1.57 8.83 39.17
C GLU A 200 -2.54 9.70 38.35
N SER A 201 -2.56 9.52 37.03
CA SER A 201 -3.51 10.21 36.14
C SER A 201 -4.96 9.76 36.38
N ASP A 202 -5.18 8.46 36.55
CA ASP A 202 -6.47 7.87 36.93
C ASP A 202 -6.27 6.45 37.50
N HIS A 203 -6.50 6.28 38.81
CA HIS A 203 -6.23 5.00 39.50
C HIS A 203 -7.05 3.81 38.95
N LYS A 204 -8.13 4.07 38.19
CA LYS A 204 -8.98 3.03 37.61
C LYS A 204 -8.66 2.77 36.14
N TYR A 205 -8.41 3.82 35.37
CA TYR A 205 -8.36 3.75 33.91
C TYR A 205 -6.98 4.04 33.33
N GLY A 206 -5.98 4.34 34.14
CA GLY A 206 -4.63 4.69 33.70
C GLY A 206 -4.54 6.08 33.10
N TRP A 207 -3.61 6.26 32.16
CA TRP A 207 -3.31 7.55 31.53
C TRP A 207 -4.56 8.25 31.00
N ARG A 208 -4.65 9.56 31.28
CA ARG A 208 -5.59 10.50 30.65
C ARG A 208 -4.88 11.18 29.48
N PRO A 209 -5.36 11.00 28.24
CA PRO A 209 -4.71 11.54 27.06
C PRO A 209 -4.48 13.06 27.10
N ILE A 210 -3.42 13.50 26.43
CA ILE A 210 -3.22 14.91 26.09
C ILE A 210 -4.22 15.26 24.98
N GLY A 211 -5.13 16.18 25.26
CA GLY A 211 -6.27 16.47 24.42
C GLY A 211 -7.38 15.44 24.57
N LEU A 212 -8.27 15.65 25.54
CA LEU A 212 -9.30 14.70 25.96
C LEU A 212 -10.56 14.69 25.10
N GLU A 213 -10.80 15.77 24.35
CA GLU A 213 -12.00 15.92 23.54
C GLU A 213 -11.71 16.71 22.25
N PRO A 214 -12.57 16.58 21.21
CA PRO A 214 -12.35 17.25 19.93
C PRO A 214 -12.22 18.77 20.00
N GLY A 215 -12.80 19.40 21.04
CA GLY A 215 -12.71 20.85 21.28
C GLY A 215 -11.46 21.29 22.04
N LEU A 216 -10.65 20.35 22.53
CA LEU A 216 -9.38 20.60 23.24
C LEU A 216 -8.26 19.71 22.68
N PRO A 217 -7.99 19.69 21.35
CA PRO A 217 -6.93 18.90 20.80
C PRO A 217 -5.58 19.50 21.18
N PHE A 218 -4.55 18.66 21.26
CA PHE A 218 -3.19 19.15 21.23
C PHE A 218 -2.92 19.83 19.89
N ILE A 219 -2.37 21.04 19.97
CA ILE A 219 -1.90 21.82 18.82
C ILE A 219 -0.46 22.23 19.12
N GLY A 220 0.47 21.75 18.31
CA GLY A 220 1.89 22.08 18.44
C GLY A 220 2.80 21.02 17.83
N SER A 221 4.10 21.19 18.04
CA SER A 221 5.14 20.25 17.63
C SER A 221 5.68 19.49 18.84
N TYR A 222 5.80 18.17 18.74
CA TYR A 222 6.44 17.32 19.75
C TYR A 222 7.53 16.49 19.10
N ASP A 223 8.78 16.74 19.51
CA ASP A 223 9.95 15.98 19.10
C ASP A 223 10.39 15.06 20.24
N GLY A 224 10.21 13.75 20.08
CA GLY A 224 10.61 12.74 21.05
C GLY A 224 12.14 12.59 21.18
N GLY A 225 12.93 13.21 20.29
CA GLY A 225 14.40 13.13 20.33
C GLY A 225 14.97 11.72 20.08
N GLY A 226 14.13 10.73 19.77
CA GLY A 226 14.49 9.32 19.69
C GLY A 226 14.46 8.59 21.03
N TYR A 227 14.12 9.27 22.12
CA TYR A 227 13.95 8.69 23.45
C TYR A 227 12.62 7.93 23.56
N SER A 228 12.58 7.00 24.50
CA SER A 228 11.44 6.10 24.72
C SER A 228 10.44 6.65 25.73
N LEU A 229 9.17 6.36 25.46
CA LEU A 229 8.06 6.46 26.40
C LEU A 229 7.65 5.03 26.73
N THR A 230 8.01 4.56 27.93
CA THR A 230 7.87 3.15 28.33
C THR A 230 6.68 2.93 29.25
N GLY A 231 5.99 1.80 29.13
CA GLY A 231 4.99 1.37 30.12
C GLY A 231 3.70 2.19 30.18
N LEU A 232 3.38 2.97 29.13
CA LEU A 232 2.12 3.70 29.07
C LEU A 232 0.93 2.73 29.08
N TYR A 233 0.04 2.84 30.06
CA TYR A 233 -1.20 2.06 30.06
C TYR A 233 -2.45 2.92 30.21
N THR A 234 -3.49 2.55 29.47
CA THR A 234 -4.82 3.13 29.58
C THR A 234 -5.86 2.13 29.13
N THR A 235 -6.99 2.03 29.83
CA THR A 235 -8.08 1.12 29.46
C THR A 235 -9.40 1.81 29.71
N ARG A 236 -9.99 2.35 28.64
CA ARG A 236 -11.18 3.21 28.67
C ARG A 236 -12.24 2.70 27.68
N PRO A 237 -12.95 1.61 28.02
CA PRO A 237 -13.81 0.86 27.07
C PRO A 237 -15.00 1.66 26.51
N ASN A 238 -15.33 2.79 27.11
CA ASN A 238 -16.43 3.68 26.70
C ASN A 238 -15.92 5.05 26.21
N THR A 239 -14.63 5.17 25.88
CA THR A 239 -14.01 6.44 25.48
C THR A 239 -13.42 6.34 24.08
N THR A 240 -13.64 7.39 23.30
CA THR A 240 -13.04 7.59 21.98
C THR A 240 -11.82 8.51 22.11
N GLY A 241 -10.84 8.38 21.21
CA GLY A 241 -9.66 9.25 21.20
C GLY A 241 -8.70 8.86 22.33
N VAL A 242 -8.22 7.62 22.29
CA VAL A 242 -7.39 7.04 23.35
C VAL A 242 -5.97 6.80 22.83
N GLY A 243 -4.99 7.35 23.53
CA GLY A 243 -3.55 7.21 23.27
C GLY A 243 -2.74 8.13 24.19
N LEU A 244 -1.45 8.34 23.90
CA LEU A 244 -0.68 9.40 24.55
C LEU A 244 -1.36 10.76 24.32
N PHE A 245 -1.65 11.04 23.05
CA PHE A 245 -2.51 12.12 22.60
C PHE A 245 -3.89 11.56 22.24
N GLY A 246 -4.95 12.17 22.77
CA GLY A 246 -6.32 11.74 22.46
C GLY A 246 -6.76 12.34 21.14
N TYR A 247 -6.77 13.67 21.08
CA TYR A 247 -7.09 14.46 19.89
C TYR A 247 -5.94 15.39 19.55
N VAL A 248 -5.55 15.45 18.28
CA VAL A 248 -4.54 16.40 17.77
C VAL A 248 -5.10 17.21 16.60
N CYS A 249 -4.59 18.42 16.42
CA CYS A 249 -4.93 19.29 15.30
C CYS A 249 -3.69 20.09 14.89
N GLN A 250 -3.45 20.24 13.59
CA GLN A 250 -2.34 21.03 13.05
C GLN A 250 -0.97 20.72 13.69
N SER A 251 -0.68 19.44 13.94
CA SER A 251 0.43 19.03 14.79
C SER A 251 1.59 18.38 14.03
N TYR A 252 2.81 18.55 14.55
CA TYR A 252 4.02 17.92 14.03
C TYR A 252 4.64 17.00 15.09
N LEU A 253 4.51 15.69 14.89
CA LEU A 253 4.90 14.69 15.88
C LEU A 253 6.03 13.85 15.29
N GLN A 254 7.21 13.87 15.91
CA GLN A 254 8.36 13.18 15.36
C GLN A 254 9.27 12.52 16.38
N ASN A 255 10.02 11.51 15.94
CA ASN A 255 11.07 10.84 16.71
C ASN A 255 10.58 10.28 18.06
N ILE A 256 9.32 9.81 18.11
CA ILE A 256 8.70 9.28 19.32
C ILE A 256 8.78 7.75 19.31
N VAL A 257 9.27 7.16 20.39
CA VAL A 257 9.31 5.70 20.56
C VAL A 257 8.35 5.31 21.68
N MET A 258 7.23 4.67 21.33
CA MET A 258 6.31 4.08 22.30
C MET A 258 6.74 2.64 22.55
N GLN A 259 7.07 2.28 23.79
CA GLN A 259 7.54 0.94 24.13
C GLN A 259 6.72 0.33 25.27
N GLY A 260 6.24 -0.91 25.07
CA GLY A 260 5.48 -1.61 26.10
C GLY A 260 4.12 -0.96 26.42
N ALA A 261 3.52 -0.24 25.46
CA ALA A 261 2.26 0.44 25.68
C ALA A 261 1.08 -0.55 25.69
N SER A 262 0.15 -0.40 26.64
CA SER A 262 -1.06 -1.23 26.75
C SER A 262 -2.29 -0.33 26.71
N ILE A 263 -2.90 -0.23 25.52
CA ILE A 263 -3.96 0.75 25.23
C ILE A 263 -5.26 0.02 24.91
N GLY A 264 -6.32 0.37 25.64
CA GLY A 264 -7.68 -0.10 25.41
C GLY A 264 -8.67 1.07 25.32
N GLY A 265 -9.53 1.08 24.30
CA GLY A 265 -10.52 2.13 24.10
C GLY A 265 -11.79 1.65 23.40
N ASN A 266 -12.76 2.54 23.18
CA ASN A 266 -13.93 2.23 22.36
C ASN A 266 -13.64 2.36 20.87
N SER A 267 -13.25 3.56 20.43
CA SER A 267 -12.98 3.92 19.04
C SER A 267 -11.83 4.93 18.98
N SER A 268 -11.19 5.11 17.82
CA SER A 268 -10.06 6.02 17.66
C SER A 268 -8.96 5.75 18.69
N VAL A 269 -8.40 4.54 18.62
CA VAL A 269 -7.45 4.02 19.61
C VAL A 269 -6.07 3.84 18.98
N ALA A 270 -5.03 4.37 19.62
CA ALA A 270 -3.64 4.14 19.26
C ALA A 270 -2.68 4.29 20.43
N ALA A 271 -1.43 3.84 20.28
CA ALA A 271 -0.37 4.15 21.24
C ALA A 271 -0.08 5.65 21.27
N LEU A 272 0.02 6.28 20.09
CA LEU A 272 0.41 7.68 19.99
C LEU A 272 -0.79 8.63 19.90
N ILE A 273 -1.66 8.49 18.90
CA ILE A 273 -2.72 9.46 18.57
C ILE A 273 -4.08 8.76 18.43
N GLY A 274 -5.05 9.13 19.27
CA GLY A 274 -6.42 8.64 19.11
C GLY A 274 -7.07 9.12 17.81
N ASN A 275 -7.23 10.44 17.64
CA ASN A 275 -7.86 11.06 16.46
C ASN A 275 -7.14 12.34 16.00
N VAL A 276 -7.08 12.56 14.70
CA VAL A 276 -6.74 13.86 14.09
C VAL A 276 -8.03 14.60 13.73
N VAL A 277 -8.21 15.79 14.28
CA VAL A 277 -9.38 16.66 14.03
C VAL A 277 -9.00 17.93 13.27
N THR A 278 -10.01 18.64 12.76
CA THR A 278 -9.84 19.92 12.05
C THR A 278 -10.76 21.00 12.63
N TYR A 279 -10.29 22.25 12.67
CA TYR A 279 -11.10 23.40 13.05
C TYR A 279 -11.54 24.22 11.83
N GLY A 280 -12.82 24.61 11.80
CA GLY A 280 -13.36 25.47 10.75
C GLY A 280 -13.43 24.81 9.37
N ASN A 281 -13.24 25.59 8.32
CA ASN A 281 -13.35 25.12 6.93
C ASN A 281 -11.98 24.87 6.27
N GLU A 282 -10.86 25.13 6.95
CA GLU A 282 -9.51 24.93 6.40
C GLU A 282 -9.02 23.49 6.63
N ARG A 283 -8.34 22.92 5.63
CA ARG A 283 -7.73 21.59 5.72
C ARG A 283 -6.46 21.66 6.57
N ALA A 284 -6.62 21.49 7.88
CA ALA A 284 -5.51 21.41 8.83
C ALA A 284 -4.57 20.21 8.53
N ARG A 285 -3.25 20.46 8.53
CA ARG A 285 -2.20 19.47 8.26
C ARG A 285 -1.61 18.89 9.54
N THR A 286 -1.56 17.56 9.65
CA THR A 286 -0.83 16.87 10.71
C THR A 286 0.26 15.98 10.10
N ILE A 287 1.47 16.02 10.66
CA ILE A 287 2.61 15.24 10.19
C ILE A 287 3.12 14.36 11.33
N ILE A 288 3.35 13.08 11.02
CA ILE A 288 3.86 12.05 11.93
C ILE A 288 5.10 11.46 11.27
N ARG A 289 6.26 11.57 11.91
CA ARG A 289 7.54 11.19 11.28
C ARG A 289 8.49 10.45 12.20
N ASN A 290 9.10 9.37 11.71
CA ASN A 290 10.12 8.64 12.45
C ASN A 290 9.63 8.19 13.84
N CYS A 291 8.35 7.80 13.94
CA CYS A 291 7.75 7.28 15.15
C CYS A 291 7.76 5.75 15.13
N ARG A 292 8.01 5.14 16.29
CA ARG A 292 8.08 3.68 16.46
C ARG A 292 7.15 3.22 17.57
N VAL A 293 6.52 2.07 17.35
CA VAL A 293 5.75 1.36 18.37
C VAL A 293 6.34 -0.02 18.56
N GLU A 294 6.75 -0.32 19.78
CA GLU A 294 7.51 -1.52 20.12
C GLU A 294 6.83 -2.24 21.28
N GLN A 295 6.76 -3.58 21.22
CA GLN A 295 6.26 -4.44 22.29
C GLN A 295 4.90 -4.02 22.87
N SER A 296 4.03 -3.46 22.04
CA SER A 296 2.81 -2.77 22.49
C SER A 296 1.54 -3.51 22.08
N ARG A 297 0.49 -3.39 22.89
CA ARG A 297 -0.83 -3.95 22.59
C ARG A 297 -1.87 -2.84 22.54
N VAL A 298 -2.55 -2.71 21.39
CA VAL A 298 -3.57 -1.68 21.16
C VAL A 298 -4.87 -2.36 20.75
N VAL A 299 -5.93 -2.15 21.54
CA VAL A 299 -7.20 -2.86 21.35
C VAL A 299 -8.41 -1.94 21.46
N SER A 300 -9.40 -2.15 20.59
CA SER A 300 -10.74 -1.60 20.76
C SER A 300 -11.77 -2.63 21.21
N GLU A 301 -12.82 -2.13 21.86
CA GLU A 301 -14.01 -2.91 22.18
C GLU A 301 -14.78 -3.31 20.91
N LYS A 302 -15.65 -4.33 21.04
CA LYS A 302 -16.52 -4.76 19.95
C LYS A 302 -17.40 -3.61 19.44
N GLY A 303 -17.46 -3.45 18.11
CA GLY A 303 -18.14 -2.33 17.44
C GLY A 303 -17.32 -1.04 17.41
N GLY A 304 -16.09 -1.05 17.93
CA GLY A 304 -15.16 0.05 17.86
C GLY A 304 -14.65 0.33 16.45
N VAL A 305 -14.38 1.60 16.16
CA VAL A 305 -13.93 2.06 14.85
C VAL A 305 -12.56 2.70 14.94
N GLY A 306 -11.64 2.30 14.07
CA GLY A 306 -10.34 2.94 13.89
C GLY A 306 -9.35 2.59 15.00
N VAL A 307 -8.50 1.59 14.73
CA VAL A 307 -7.38 1.24 15.61
C VAL A 307 -6.10 1.18 14.78
N GLY A 308 -5.09 1.93 15.21
CA GLY A 308 -3.75 1.87 14.64
C GLY A 308 -2.70 1.87 15.74
N ALA A 309 -1.48 1.41 15.47
CA ALA A 309 -0.43 1.56 16.47
C ALA A 309 -0.08 3.04 16.71
N LEU A 310 -0.02 3.84 15.64
CA LEU A 310 0.30 5.27 15.72
C LEU A 310 -0.94 6.14 15.74
N LEU A 311 -1.93 5.85 14.90
CA LEU A 311 -3.07 6.71 14.69
C LEU A 311 -4.38 5.91 14.59
N GLY A 312 -5.35 6.23 15.44
CA GLY A 312 -6.66 5.57 15.45
C GLY A 312 -7.52 6.01 14.26
N THR A 313 -7.95 7.28 14.26
CA THR A 313 -8.80 7.82 13.18
C THR A 313 -8.33 9.17 12.63
N ILE A 314 -8.81 9.49 11.43
CA ILE A 314 -8.62 10.80 10.78
C ILE A 314 -9.98 11.35 10.40
N ASP A 315 -10.30 12.55 10.87
CA ASP A 315 -11.52 13.26 10.49
C ASP A 315 -11.54 13.62 9.00
N GLY A 316 -12.75 13.71 8.43
CA GLY A 316 -12.96 13.84 6.99
C GLY A 316 -12.37 15.06 6.29
N ARG A 317 -11.82 16.07 6.98
CA ARG A 317 -11.14 17.20 6.32
C ARG A 317 -9.67 17.30 6.66
N ALA A 318 -9.16 16.37 7.47
CA ALA A 318 -7.78 16.36 7.87
C ALA A 318 -6.90 15.85 6.72
N LEU A 319 -5.74 16.50 6.60
CA LEU A 319 -4.65 16.10 5.73
C LEU A 319 -3.52 15.57 6.62
N VAL A 320 -3.22 14.28 6.49
CA VAL A 320 -2.26 13.59 7.36
C VAL A 320 -1.11 12.99 6.56
N PHE A 321 0.11 13.24 7.03
CA PHE A 321 1.34 12.65 6.50
C PHE A 321 1.96 11.73 7.54
N VAL A 322 2.29 10.50 7.14
CA VAL A 322 2.99 9.51 7.96
C VAL A 322 4.23 9.06 7.20
N ASP A 323 5.42 9.36 7.72
CA ASP A 323 6.69 9.00 7.07
C ASP A 323 7.66 8.28 7.99
N SER A 324 8.36 7.28 7.44
CA SER A 324 9.46 6.59 8.12
C SER A 324 9.04 6.01 9.48
N CYS A 325 7.80 5.54 9.58
CA CYS A 325 7.21 5.03 10.81
C CYS A 325 7.22 3.50 10.84
N SER A 326 7.29 2.90 12.03
CA SER A 326 7.31 1.43 12.13
C SER A 326 6.62 0.85 13.36
N VAL A 327 6.17 -0.40 13.23
CA VAL A 327 5.69 -1.25 14.34
C VAL A 327 6.46 -2.55 14.35
N ASP A 328 6.93 -2.97 15.52
CA ASP A 328 7.69 -4.21 15.68
C ASP A 328 6.81 -5.47 15.67
N GLN A 329 7.47 -6.63 15.65
CA GLN A 329 6.82 -7.93 15.57
C GLN A 329 6.23 -8.43 16.91
N GLU A 330 6.62 -7.81 18.03
CA GLU A 330 6.13 -8.16 19.36
C GLU A 330 4.83 -7.42 19.70
N SER A 331 4.47 -6.42 18.89
CA SER A 331 3.22 -5.69 19.02
C SER A 331 2.02 -6.43 18.41
N ALA A 332 0.83 -6.13 18.93
CA ALA A 332 -0.44 -6.65 18.44
C ALA A 332 -1.52 -5.57 18.41
N ILE A 333 -2.16 -5.42 17.25
CA ILE A 333 -3.21 -4.42 17.01
C ILE A 333 -4.51 -5.16 16.67
N GLU A 334 -5.52 -5.00 17.51
CA GLU A 334 -6.76 -5.78 17.46
C GLU A 334 -7.98 -4.87 17.60
N GLY A 335 -9.05 -5.16 16.88
CA GLY A 335 -10.31 -4.44 17.05
C GLY A 335 -11.40 -4.89 16.11
N ASP A 336 -12.48 -4.13 16.01
CA ASP A 336 -13.63 -4.50 15.19
C ASP A 336 -13.52 -3.98 13.75
N THR A 337 -13.55 -2.66 13.55
CA THR A 337 -13.62 -2.03 12.21
C THR A 337 -12.47 -1.05 11.97
N GLY A 338 -11.81 -1.15 10.81
CA GLY A 338 -10.75 -0.22 10.39
C GLY A 338 -9.49 -0.36 11.24
N ILE A 339 -8.82 -1.51 11.13
CA ILE A 339 -7.64 -1.85 11.92
C ILE A 339 -6.42 -1.84 11.02
N GLY A 340 -5.47 -0.93 11.29
CA GLY A 340 -4.22 -0.81 10.57
C GLY A 340 -3.01 -1.03 11.46
N GLY A 341 -1.89 -1.49 10.90
CA GLY A 341 -0.64 -1.53 11.67
C GLY A 341 -0.20 -0.15 12.12
N LEU A 342 -0.23 0.86 11.25
CA LEU A 342 0.12 2.24 11.62
C LEU A 342 -1.13 3.10 11.84
N VAL A 343 -2.05 3.09 10.88
CA VAL A 343 -3.22 3.97 10.84
C VAL A 343 -4.51 3.17 10.75
N GLY A 344 -5.45 3.37 11.68
CA GLY A 344 -6.72 2.66 11.71
C GLY A 344 -7.66 3.05 10.57
N MET A 345 -8.32 4.20 10.70
CA MET A 345 -9.36 4.61 9.75
C MET A 345 -9.33 6.10 9.38
N GLY A 346 -9.29 6.41 8.08
CA GLY A 346 -9.64 7.71 7.53
C GLY A 346 -11.12 7.79 7.18
N LEU A 347 -11.84 8.76 7.74
CA LEU A 347 -13.25 9.00 7.42
C LEU A 347 -13.42 9.59 6.03
N THR A 348 -14.65 9.60 5.50
CA THR A 348 -14.98 10.18 4.18
C THR A 348 -14.42 11.59 4.03
N PHE A 349 -13.82 11.89 2.88
CA PHE A 349 -13.12 13.13 2.52
C PHE A 349 -11.72 13.32 3.15
N SER A 350 -11.30 12.45 4.08
CA SER A 350 -9.96 12.53 4.67
C SER A 350 -8.89 12.19 3.63
N SER A 351 -7.70 12.76 3.80
CA SER A 351 -6.57 12.52 2.89
C SER A 351 -5.35 12.08 3.67
N LEU A 352 -4.85 10.88 3.34
CA LEU A 352 -3.75 10.25 4.04
C LEU A 352 -2.61 9.87 3.09
N PHE A 353 -1.42 10.32 3.45
CA PHE A 353 -0.17 10.12 2.72
C PHE A 353 0.76 9.30 3.62
N VAL A 354 1.08 8.07 3.23
CA VAL A 354 1.97 7.17 4.01
C VAL A 354 3.18 6.80 3.16
N THR A 355 4.38 7.10 3.67
CA THR A 355 5.63 6.91 2.94
C THR A 355 6.67 6.19 3.79
N ASN A 356 7.50 5.36 3.16
CA ASN A 356 8.69 4.73 3.78
C ASN A 356 8.43 4.03 5.12
N SER A 357 7.24 3.46 5.33
CA SER A 357 6.83 2.95 6.64
C SER A 357 6.60 1.45 6.58
N ASP A 358 6.84 0.75 7.70
CA ASP A 358 6.70 -0.70 7.77
C ASP A 358 5.93 -1.22 8.97
N ASN A 359 5.25 -2.35 8.78
CA ASN A 359 4.56 -3.07 9.84
C ASN A 359 5.11 -4.48 9.97
N ARG A 360 5.43 -4.89 11.21
CA ARG A 360 5.80 -6.27 11.56
C ARG A 360 4.83 -6.90 12.56
N ALA A 361 3.90 -6.12 13.11
CA ALA A 361 2.92 -6.57 14.09
C ALA A 361 1.82 -7.44 13.48
N SER A 362 1.21 -8.28 14.31
CA SER A 362 -0.03 -8.97 13.92
C SER A 362 -1.22 -8.03 13.97
N ILE A 363 -2.04 -8.05 12.91
CA ILE A 363 -3.24 -7.22 12.78
C ILE A 363 -4.48 -8.11 12.73
N GLN A 364 -5.48 -7.80 13.55
CA GLN A 364 -6.76 -8.48 13.56
C GLN A 364 -7.94 -7.51 13.54
N ALA A 365 -8.81 -7.65 12.54
CA ALA A 365 -10.13 -7.01 12.51
C ALA A 365 -11.22 -8.06 12.64
N ASP A 366 -12.14 -7.86 13.58
CA ASP A 366 -13.27 -8.75 13.85
C ASP A 366 -14.51 -8.42 13.00
N ASN A 367 -14.46 -7.33 12.22
CA ASN A 367 -15.50 -6.93 11.27
C ASN A 367 -14.97 -6.58 9.87
N THR A 368 -14.64 -5.33 9.55
CA THR A 368 -14.17 -4.93 8.21
C THR A 368 -12.89 -4.11 8.26
N GLY A 369 -12.09 -4.18 7.18
CA GLY A 369 -10.95 -3.30 6.98
C GLY A 369 -9.74 -3.64 7.86
N ALA A 370 -9.12 -4.79 7.61
CA ALA A 370 -7.82 -5.14 8.19
C ALA A 370 -6.69 -4.80 7.21
N GLY A 371 -5.75 -3.93 7.60
CA GLY A 371 -4.61 -3.56 6.77
C GLY A 371 -3.29 -3.62 7.52
N GLY A 372 -2.22 -4.08 6.85
CA GLY A 372 -0.90 -4.08 7.49
C GLY A 372 -0.37 -2.69 7.79
N ILE A 373 -0.70 -1.68 6.98
CA ILE A 373 -0.31 -0.29 7.21
C ILE A 373 -1.52 0.58 7.55
N ILE A 374 -2.57 0.52 6.71
CA ILE A 374 -3.80 1.29 6.86
C ILE A 374 -5.01 0.36 6.91
N GLY A 375 -5.87 0.48 7.92
CA GLY A 375 -7.12 -0.28 7.96
C GLY A 375 -8.07 0.11 6.82
N LEU A 376 -8.62 1.31 6.90
CA LEU A 376 -9.50 1.90 5.88
C LEU A 376 -9.19 3.37 5.69
N ALA A 377 -9.30 3.92 4.47
CA ALA A 377 -9.27 5.36 4.29
C ALA A 377 -9.89 5.79 2.96
N ASP A 378 -10.47 6.98 2.93
CA ASP A 378 -11.17 7.48 1.74
C ASP A 378 -10.20 7.84 0.61
N THR A 379 -9.21 8.69 0.88
CA THR A 379 -8.23 9.12 -0.13
C THR A 379 -6.82 8.75 0.33
N LEU A 380 -6.17 7.84 -0.41
CA LEU A 380 -4.89 7.23 -0.04
C LEU A 380 -3.78 7.47 -1.06
N LEU A 381 -2.64 7.91 -0.55
CA LEU A 381 -1.36 7.74 -1.22
C LEU A 381 -0.46 6.88 -0.33
N VAL A 382 0.03 5.76 -0.87
CA VAL A 382 0.96 4.88 -0.16
C VAL A 382 2.17 4.60 -1.02
N VAL A 383 3.34 4.97 -0.51
CA VAL A 383 4.60 4.93 -1.23
C VAL A 383 5.65 4.20 -0.41
N THR A 384 6.41 3.31 -1.05
CA THR A 384 7.55 2.60 -0.44
C THR A 384 7.26 1.88 0.88
N CYS A 385 6.00 1.54 1.18
CA CYS A 385 5.63 0.90 2.44
C CYS A 385 5.69 -0.64 2.36
N ASP A 386 6.04 -1.28 3.47
CA ASP A 386 6.17 -2.74 3.54
C ASP A 386 5.40 -3.35 4.71
N ASN A 387 4.75 -4.48 4.46
CA ASN A 387 4.17 -5.29 5.52
C ASN A 387 4.85 -6.66 5.62
N TYR A 388 5.30 -6.98 6.83
CA TYR A 388 5.82 -8.29 7.23
C TYR A 388 4.87 -9.01 8.20
N GLY A 389 3.96 -8.27 8.84
CA GLY A 389 3.03 -8.76 9.83
C GLY A 389 1.88 -9.60 9.25
N SER A 390 1.36 -10.54 10.04
CA SER A 390 0.19 -11.33 9.64
C SER A 390 -1.10 -10.52 9.77
N ILE A 391 -1.92 -10.52 8.71
CA ILE A 391 -3.19 -9.79 8.63
C ILE A 391 -4.36 -10.76 8.65
N ARG A 392 -5.24 -10.60 9.64
CA ARG A 392 -6.46 -11.40 9.78
C ARG A 392 -7.69 -10.48 9.77
N GLY A 393 -8.34 -10.41 8.62
CA GLY A 393 -9.69 -9.88 8.51
C GLY A 393 -10.74 -10.89 8.99
N ALA A 394 -11.95 -10.39 9.19
CA ALA A 394 -13.04 -11.19 9.72
C ALA A 394 -13.64 -12.15 8.68
N PHE A 395 -14.30 -13.17 9.21
CA PHE A 395 -15.10 -14.13 8.45
C PHE A 395 -16.55 -14.04 8.93
N LYS A 396 -17.54 -13.99 8.02
CA LYS A 396 -18.94 -14.02 8.45
C LYS A 396 -19.26 -15.27 9.27
N ALA A 397 -20.08 -15.07 10.30
CA ALA A 397 -20.84 -16.16 10.90
C ALA A 397 -22.08 -16.49 10.05
N LYS A 398 -22.68 -17.65 10.28
CA LYS A 398 -23.90 -18.07 9.57
C LYS A 398 -25.05 -17.12 9.87
N GLY A 399 -25.57 -16.45 8.83
CA GLY A 399 -26.71 -15.51 8.93
C GLY A 399 -26.32 -14.04 9.09
N GLU A 400 -25.03 -13.70 9.05
CA GLU A 400 -24.55 -12.32 9.07
C GLU A 400 -24.23 -11.78 7.67
N ASN A 401 -24.09 -10.45 7.58
CA ASN A 401 -23.58 -9.77 6.39
C ASN A 401 -22.12 -10.16 6.11
N GLU A 402 -21.70 -10.00 4.86
CA GLU A 402 -20.33 -10.30 4.47
C GLU A 402 -19.35 -9.32 5.11
N ARG A 403 -18.14 -9.79 5.37
CA ARG A 403 -17.03 -8.99 5.88
C ARG A 403 -16.08 -8.65 4.72
N TYR A 404 -15.63 -7.41 4.69
CA TYR A 404 -14.92 -6.84 3.55
C TYR A 404 -13.54 -6.33 3.96
N GLY A 405 -12.60 -6.45 3.03
CA GLY A 405 -11.37 -5.68 3.03
C GLY A 405 -10.33 -6.22 3.99
N ALA A 406 -9.46 -7.08 3.47
CA ALA A 406 -8.22 -7.47 4.12
C ALA A 406 -7.05 -7.27 3.15
N GLY A 407 -6.08 -6.44 3.52
CA GLY A 407 -4.95 -6.11 2.66
C GLY A 407 -3.64 -6.14 3.40
N GLY A 408 -2.55 -6.58 2.75
CA GLY A 408 -1.23 -6.48 3.37
C GLY A 408 -0.78 -5.04 3.59
N ILE A 409 -1.21 -4.08 2.76
CA ILE A 409 -0.94 -2.65 2.98
C ILE A 409 -2.20 -1.92 3.43
N ALA A 410 -3.28 -1.99 2.65
CA ALA A 410 -4.55 -1.33 2.92
C ALA A 410 -5.72 -2.31 2.95
N GLY A 411 -6.48 -2.35 4.04
CA GLY A 411 -7.66 -3.22 4.15
C GLY A 411 -8.75 -2.84 3.15
N GLY A 412 -9.01 -1.55 3.02
CA GLY A 412 -9.86 -1.01 1.98
C GLY A 412 -9.65 0.48 1.79
N SER A 413 -10.12 0.99 0.66
CA SER A 413 -9.93 2.40 0.33
C SER A 413 -11.07 2.96 -0.48
N GLY A 414 -11.19 4.29 -0.45
CA GLY A 414 -11.80 5.00 -1.56
C GLY A 414 -10.81 5.08 -2.72
N ASN A 415 -10.46 6.29 -3.15
CA ASN A 415 -9.47 6.50 -4.21
C ASN A 415 -8.06 6.29 -3.67
N ALA A 416 -7.25 5.46 -4.33
CA ALA A 416 -5.95 5.09 -3.80
C ALA A 416 -4.83 4.97 -4.85
N VAL A 417 -3.63 5.39 -4.46
CA VAL A 417 -2.41 5.22 -5.24
C VAL A 417 -1.39 4.43 -4.41
N PHE A 418 -0.85 3.36 -4.98
CA PHE A 418 0.19 2.52 -4.39
C PHE A 418 1.41 2.49 -5.30
N ALA A 419 2.58 2.85 -4.77
CA ALA A 419 3.83 2.85 -5.53
C ALA A 419 4.98 2.24 -4.73
N GLY A 420 5.62 1.21 -5.27
CA GLY A 420 6.79 0.61 -4.60
C GLY A 420 6.44 -0.09 -3.28
N CYS A 421 5.22 -0.63 -3.13
CA CYS A 421 4.78 -1.25 -1.88
C CYS A 421 4.93 -2.77 -1.94
N SER A 422 5.31 -3.40 -0.81
CA SER A 422 5.45 -4.85 -0.74
C SER A 422 4.73 -5.47 0.45
N ASN A 423 4.15 -6.65 0.23
CA ASN A 423 3.64 -7.48 1.31
C ASN A 423 4.35 -8.83 1.35
N LEU A 424 4.89 -9.17 2.51
CA LEU A 424 5.51 -10.46 2.83
C LEU A 424 4.70 -11.21 3.90
N GLY A 425 3.80 -10.52 4.60
CA GLY A 425 2.93 -11.09 5.60
C GLY A 425 1.75 -11.87 5.01
N ARG A 426 1.26 -12.88 5.72
CA ARG A 426 0.04 -13.61 5.33
C ARG A 426 -1.19 -12.70 5.43
N VAL A 427 -2.11 -12.79 4.46
CA VAL A 427 -3.37 -12.03 4.47
C VAL A 427 -4.56 -12.99 4.38
N GLN A 428 -5.49 -12.89 5.32
CA GLN A 428 -6.69 -13.72 5.38
C GLN A 428 -7.96 -12.90 5.59
N GLY A 429 -9.07 -13.31 4.97
CA GLY A 429 -10.39 -12.69 5.21
C GLY A 429 -11.53 -13.37 4.45
N GLU A 430 -12.73 -12.79 4.50
CA GLU A 430 -13.88 -13.33 3.76
C GLU A 430 -13.90 -12.91 2.29
N ARG A 431 -14.00 -11.60 2.03
CA ARG A 431 -14.17 -11.03 0.69
C ARG A 431 -13.28 -9.80 0.53
N GLY A 432 -12.71 -9.65 -0.66
CA GLY A 432 -11.83 -8.51 -0.96
C GLY A 432 -10.54 -8.65 -0.19
N VAL A 433 -9.82 -9.74 -0.46
CA VAL A 433 -8.54 -10.05 0.18
C VAL A 433 -7.42 -9.88 -0.84
N GLY A 434 -6.43 -9.04 -0.54
CA GLY A 434 -5.28 -8.85 -1.43
C GLY A 434 -3.96 -8.69 -0.71
N GLY A 435 -2.86 -9.01 -1.38
CA GLY A 435 -1.53 -8.79 -0.81
C GLY A 435 -1.23 -7.32 -0.56
N ILE A 436 -1.73 -6.40 -1.37
CA ILE A 436 -1.55 -4.95 -1.18
C ILE A 436 -2.86 -4.32 -0.72
N LEU A 437 -3.93 -4.50 -1.48
CA LEU A 437 -5.23 -3.89 -1.23
C LEU A 437 -6.33 -4.94 -1.11
N GLY A 438 -7.18 -4.83 -0.09
CA GLY A 438 -8.35 -5.68 0.06
C GLY A 438 -9.47 -5.35 -0.92
N SER A 439 -10.19 -4.24 -0.68
CA SER A 439 -11.39 -3.87 -1.44
C SER A 439 -11.59 -2.36 -1.55
N THR A 440 -12.09 -1.88 -2.69
CA THR A 440 -12.62 -0.51 -2.85
C THR A 440 -14.15 -0.45 -2.96
N LEU A 441 -14.84 -1.52 -2.56
CA LEU A 441 -16.28 -1.61 -2.62
C LEU A 441 -16.95 -0.53 -1.74
N VAL A 442 -17.82 0.27 -2.36
CA VAL A 442 -18.61 1.31 -1.70
C VAL A 442 -20.01 0.81 -1.38
N ASN A 443 -20.65 0.16 -2.35
CA ASN A 443 -22.01 -0.37 -2.22
C ASN A 443 -22.06 -1.82 -2.72
N VAL A 444 -22.54 -2.73 -1.87
CA VAL A 444 -22.61 -4.17 -2.14
C VAL A 444 -23.70 -4.51 -3.15
N ASP A 445 -24.85 -3.86 -3.03
CA ASP A 445 -26.05 -4.16 -3.81
C ASP A 445 -25.85 -3.67 -5.25
N GLU A 446 -25.40 -2.43 -5.37
CA GLU A 446 -25.12 -1.74 -6.64
C GLU A 446 -23.75 -2.11 -7.24
N ARG A 447 -22.87 -2.75 -6.45
CA ARG A 447 -21.49 -3.09 -6.83
C ARG A 447 -20.69 -1.89 -7.34
N ILE A 448 -20.74 -0.79 -6.59
CA ILE A 448 -19.95 0.42 -6.86
C ILE A 448 -18.56 0.26 -6.24
N TYR A 449 -17.52 0.59 -7.01
CA TYR A 449 -16.13 0.51 -6.58
C TYR A 449 -15.45 1.85 -6.76
N ASN A 450 -14.50 2.16 -5.88
CA ASN A 450 -13.58 3.29 -6.05
C ASN A 450 -12.30 2.88 -6.76
N SER A 451 -11.56 3.90 -7.20
CA SER A 451 -10.52 3.78 -8.21
C SER A 451 -9.13 3.66 -7.62
N ILE A 452 -8.29 2.84 -8.27
CA ILE A 452 -6.90 2.67 -7.85
C ILE A 452 -5.90 2.87 -8.99
N ALA A 453 -4.70 3.29 -8.61
CA ALA A 453 -3.49 3.16 -9.41
C ALA A 453 -2.44 2.42 -8.59
N MET A 454 -1.91 1.31 -9.12
CA MET A 454 -0.89 0.51 -8.45
C MET A 454 0.28 0.28 -9.39
N GLN A 455 1.48 0.72 -9.00
CA GLN A 455 2.70 0.56 -9.78
C GLN A 455 3.83 -0.03 -8.95
N SER A 456 4.61 -0.92 -9.56
CA SER A 456 5.82 -1.50 -8.94
C SER A 456 5.50 -2.04 -7.54
N CYS A 457 4.41 -2.79 -7.42
CA CYS A 457 3.98 -3.39 -6.17
C CYS A 457 4.12 -4.91 -6.23
N HIS A 458 4.42 -5.50 -5.08
CA HIS A 458 4.78 -6.90 -4.99
C HIS A 458 4.12 -7.60 -3.80
N ASN A 459 3.58 -8.79 -4.04
CA ASN A 459 3.15 -9.69 -2.97
C ASN A 459 3.97 -10.98 -2.94
N ASN A 460 4.56 -11.27 -1.79
CA ASN A 460 5.19 -12.54 -1.41
C ASN A 460 4.55 -13.15 -0.14
N GLY A 461 3.39 -12.64 0.28
CA GLY A 461 2.58 -13.21 1.36
C GLY A 461 1.52 -14.16 0.84
N GLU A 462 1.21 -15.24 1.58
CA GLU A 462 0.07 -16.10 1.23
C GLU A 462 -1.25 -15.33 1.41
N VAL A 463 -2.12 -15.40 0.39
CA VAL A 463 -3.45 -14.76 0.38
C VAL A 463 -4.53 -15.83 0.46
N MET A 464 -5.43 -15.73 1.46
CA MET A 464 -6.54 -16.67 1.63
C MET A 464 -7.87 -15.95 1.80
N ALA A 465 -8.85 -16.29 0.97
CA ALA A 465 -10.20 -15.76 1.09
C ALA A 465 -11.29 -16.82 1.02
N THR A 466 -12.49 -16.44 1.45
CA THR A 466 -13.69 -17.26 1.23
C THR A 466 -14.30 -17.00 -0.15
N ARG A 467 -14.27 -15.74 -0.63
CA ARG A 467 -14.93 -15.32 -1.87
C ARG A 467 -14.02 -14.66 -2.91
N TYR A 468 -13.52 -13.45 -2.64
CA TYR A 468 -12.80 -12.67 -3.64
C TYR A 468 -11.37 -12.43 -3.19
N ALA A 469 -10.40 -12.85 -3.99
CA ALA A 469 -8.99 -12.62 -3.72
C ALA A 469 -8.16 -12.34 -4.96
N GLY A 470 -7.17 -11.48 -4.80
CA GLY A 470 -6.06 -11.35 -5.75
C GLY A 470 -4.73 -11.42 -5.01
N GLY A 471 -3.67 -11.85 -5.69
CA GLY A 471 -2.33 -11.79 -5.09
C GLY A 471 -1.94 -10.36 -4.69
N LEU A 472 -2.38 -9.34 -5.44
CA LEU A 472 -2.18 -7.93 -5.08
C LEU A 472 -3.47 -7.24 -4.64
N CYS A 473 -4.56 -7.41 -5.37
CA CYS A 473 -5.81 -6.70 -5.11
C CYS A 473 -7.02 -7.66 -5.05
N GLY A 474 -7.82 -7.60 -3.99
CA GLY A 474 -9.04 -8.41 -3.91
C GLY A 474 -10.08 -8.01 -4.95
N GLU A 475 -10.61 -6.80 -4.84
CA GLU A 475 -11.57 -6.22 -5.79
C GLU A 475 -11.40 -4.69 -5.87
N ALA A 476 -11.19 -4.16 -7.08
CA ALA A 476 -11.09 -2.73 -7.33
C ALA A 476 -11.23 -2.41 -8.82
N GLN A 477 -11.62 -1.18 -9.14
CA GLN A 477 -11.49 -0.62 -10.49
C GLN A 477 -10.20 0.20 -10.61
N GLY A 478 -9.61 0.27 -11.81
CA GLY A 478 -8.45 1.13 -12.05
C GLY A 478 -7.27 0.46 -12.76
N MET A 479 -6.06 0.94 -12.50
CA MET A 479 -4.86 0.57 -13.24
C MET A 479 -3.83 -0.14 -12.37
N LEU A 480 -3.31 -1.27 -12.86
CA LEU A 480 -2.21 -2.01 -12.25
C LEU A 480 -1.07 -2.16 -13.27
N SER A 481 0.15 -1.78 -12.90
CA SER A 481 1.33 -1.89 -13.76
C SER A 481 2.61 -2.29 -13.03
N ASP A 482 3.50 -3.00 -13.73
CA ASP A 482 4.81 -3.40 -13.19
C ASP A 482 4.68 -4.19 -11.87
N CYS A 483 3.65 -5.02 -11.80
CA CYS A 483 3.16 -5.61 -10.56
C CYS A 483 3.25 -7.13 -10.59
N PHE A 484 3.63 -7.76 -9.48
CA PHE A 484 3.75 -9.22 -9.47
C PHE A 484 3.38 -9.88 -8.14
N ASN A 485 2.97 -11.14 -8.23
CA ASN A 485 2.66 -12.00 -7.10
C ASN A 485 3.52 -13.27 -7.13
N GLN A 486 4.26 -13.53 -6.05
CA GLN A 486 5.13 -14.70 -5.92
C GLN A 486 4.51 -15.83 -5.11
N HIS A 487 3.49 -15.55 -4.30
CA HIS A 487 3.00 -16.53 -3.33
C HIS A 487 1.55 -16.97 -3.56
N ARG A 488 1.13 -18.01 -2.83
CA ARG A 488 -0.11 -18.73 -3.08
C ARG A 488 -1.33 -17.84 -2.86
N VAL A 489 -2.32 -17.96 -3.74
CA VAL A 489 -3.66 -17.36 -3.59
C VAL A 489 -4.69 -18.48 -3.51
N GLN A 490 -5.47 -18.52 -2.43
CA GLN A 490 -6.45 -19.59 -2.18
C GLN A 490 -7.84 -19.04 -1.89
N VAL A 491 -8.83 -19.60 -2.55
CA VAL A 491 -10.24 -19.18 -2.45
C VAL A 491 -11.19 -20.39 -2.44
N THR A 492 -12.27 -20.31 -1.64
CA THR A 492 -13.28 -21.39 -1.51
C THR A 492 -14.60 -21.17 -2.24
N SER A 493 -14.81 -20.01 -2.86
CA SER A 493 -15.97 -19.68 -3.72
C SER A 493 -15.70 -18.32 -4.39
N GLY A 494 -16.42 -17.86 -5.41
CA GLY A 494 -16.27 -16.48 -5.91
C GLY A 494 -15.22 -16.30 -7.01
N TYR A 495 -14.37 -15.28 -6.92
CA TYR A 495 -13.45 -14.82 -7.97
C TYR A 495 -12.02 -14.79 -7.45
N VAL A 496 -11.10 -15.38 -8.21
CA VAL A 496 -9.68 -15.36 -7.84
C VAL A 496 -8.78 -15.06 -9.02
N GLY A 497 -7.80 -14.19 -8.79
CA GLY A 497 -6.73 -13.90 -9.73
C GLY A 497 -5.36 -13.97 -9.04
N GLY A 498 -4.32 -14.29 -9.80
CA GLY A 498 -2.95 -14.17 -9.27
C GLY A 498 -2.56 -12.71 -9.01
N ILE A 499 -3.19 -11.75 -9.71
CA ILE A 499 -2.98 -10.31 -9.52
C ILE A 499 -4.23 -9.67 -8.90
N ILE A 500 -5.38 -9.79 -9.55
CA ILE A 500 -6.64 -9.20 -9.08
C ILE A 500 -7.81 -10.19 -9.14
N GLY A 501 -8.60 -10.26 -8.06
CA GLY A 501 -9.77 -11.13 -8.01
C GLY A 501 -10.89 -10.66 -8.95
N TYR A 502 -11.35 -9.43 -8.74
CA TYR A 502 -12.40 -8.82 -9.55
C TYR A 502 -12.03 -7.38 -9.97
N LEU A 503 -12.06 -7.14 -11.29
CA LEU A 503 -11.82 -5.86 -11.92
C LEU A 503 -13.10 -5.41 -12.65
N PRO A 504 -13.99 -4.60 -12.04
CA PRO A 504 -15.18 -4.10 -12.72
C PRO A 504 -14.81 -3.36 -14.01
N GLY A 505 -13.86 -2.44 -13.92
CA GLY A 505 -13.31 -1.74 -15.09
C GLY A 505 -11.87 -1.32 -14.85
N GLY A 506 -11.05 -1.36 -15.90
CA GLY A 506 -9.67 -0.88 -15.79
C GLY A 506 -8.67 -1.57 -16.71
N THR A 507 -7.39 -1.29 -16.45
CA THR A 507 -6.26 -1.79 -17.26
C THR A 507 -5.21 -2.44 -16.38
N ILE A 508 -4.87 -3.68 -16.69
CA ILE A 508 -3.74 -4.40 -16.09
C ILE A 508 -2.70 -4.57 -17.17
N TYR A 509 -1.48 -4.08 -16.96
CA TYR A 509 -0.41 -4.29 -17.92
C TYR A 509 0.96 -4.53 -17.31
N ASN A 510 1.80 -5.31 -17.98
CA ASN A 510 3.14 -5.66 -17.52
C ASN A 510 3.14 -6.28 -16.11
N VAL A 511 2.37 -7.35 -15.93
CA VAL A 511 2.21 -8.02 -14.63
C VAL A 511 2.60 -9.48 -14.71
N SER A 512 2.92 -10.09 -13.56
CA SER A 512 3.17 -11.54 -13.53
C SER A 512 2.71 -12.23 -12.26
N ASN A 513 2.15 -13.42 -12.42
CA ASN A 513 1.84 -14.32 -11.32
C ASN A 513 2.76 -15.53 -11.35
N PHE A 514 3.51 -15.75 -10.27
CA PHE A 514 4.31 -16.95 -10.03
C PHE A 514 3.66 -17.85 -8.96
N GLY A 515 2.76 -17.28 -8.16
CA GLY A 515 2.06 -17.98 -7.09
C GLY A 515 1.08 -19.03 -7.59
N THR A 516 1.04 -20.20 -6.94
CA THR A 516 0.00 -21.20 -7.20
C THR A 516 -1.37 -20.67 -6.81
N ILE A 517 -2.37 -20.85 -7.68
CA ILE A 517 -3.76 -20.48 -7.41
C ILE A 517 -4.56 -21.74 -7.09
N VAL A 518 -5.30 -21.71 -5.99
CA VAL A 518 -6.23 -22.78 -5.58
C VAL A 518 -7.63 -22.21 -5.48
N SER A 519 -8.58 -22.78 -6.22
CA SER A 519 -9.94 -22.23 -6.31
C SER A 519 -11.03 -23.27 -6.47
N THR A 520 -12.21 -22.99 -5.95
CA THR A 520 -13.47 -23.63 -6.39
C THR A 520 -14.41 -22.62 -7.07
N GLY A 521 -13.97 -21.37 -7.22
CA GLY A 521 -14.68 -20.29 -7.90
C GLY A 521 -14.17 -20.07 -9.33
N LYS A 522 -14.55 -18.94 -9.95
CA LYS A 522 -14.00 -18.52 -11.25
C LYS A 522 -12.59 -17.99 -11.04
N CYS A 523 -11.68 -18.40 -11.92
CA CYS A 523 -10.25 -18.32 -11.66
C CYS A 523 -9.48 -17.87 -12.90
N GLY A 524 -8.60 -16.89 -12.75
CA GLY A 524 -7.61 -16.51 -13.75
C GLY A 524 -6.20 -16.52 -13.17
N GLY A 525 -5.19 -16.87 -13.96
CA GLY A 525 -3.79 -16.71 -13.53
C GLY A 525 -3.43 -15.25 -13.21
N ILE A 526 -4.08 -14.29 -13.87
CA ILE A 526 -3.90 -12.84 -13.65
C ILE A 526 -5.16 -12.24 -13.03
N CYS A 527 -6.31 -12.38 -13.69
CA CYS A 527 -7.57 -11.76 -13.30
C CYS A 527 -8.70 -12.78 -13.19
N GLY A 528 -9.41 -12.82 -12.07
CA GLY A 528 -10.53 -13.75 -11.89
C GLY A 528 -11.71 -13.41 -12.78
N LYS A 529 -12.22 -12.18 -12.66
CA LYS A 529 -13.29 -11.66 -13.52
C LYS A 529 -13.04 -10.19 -13.87
N THR A 530 -13.41 -9.81 -15.09
CA THR A 530 -13.58 -8.41 -15.44
C THR A 530 -14.86 -8.14 -16.23
N ASP A 531 -15.41 -6.94 -16.09
CA ASP A 531 -16.57 -6.51 -16.87
C ASP A 531 -16.16 -5.67 -18.09
N ILE A 532 -15.33 -4.65 -17.86
CA ILE A 532 -14.73 -3.81 -18.93
C ILE A 532 -13.22 -3.69 -18.66
N GLY A 533 -12.50 -4.80 -18.87
CA GLY A 533 -11.08 -4.89 -18.58
C GLY A 533 -10.20 -4.93 -19.82
N ILE A 534 -9.02 -4.33 -19.71
CA ILE A 534 -7.89 -4.56 -20.60
C ILE A 534 -6.83 -5.32 -19.81
N ILE A 535 -6.37 -6.45 -20.32
CA ILE A 535 -5.25 -7.21 -19.77
C ILE A 535 -4.17 -7.29 -20.85
N GLY A 536 -3.03 -6.65 -20.61
CA GLY A 536 -1.94 -6.53 -21.55
C GLY A 536 -0.63 -7.06 -20.98
N ILE A 537 0.23 -7.69 -21.79
CA ILE A 537 1.63 -7.97 -21.37
C ILE A 537 1.67 -8.70 -20.02
N ALA A 538 0.77 -9.66 -19.83
CA ALA A 538 0.57 -10.33 -18.55
C ALA A 538 1.02 -11.79 -18.63
N ASN A 539 1.74 -12.26 -17.62
CA ASN A 539 2.36 -13.58 -17.64
C ASN A 539 1.97 -14.42 -16.43
N ASN A 540 1.41 -15.60 -16.67
CA ASN A 540 1.14 -16.56 -15.62
C ASN A 540 2.15 -17.70 -15.65
N PHE A 541 2.92 -17.82 -14.58
CA PHE A 541 3.84 -18.92 -14.26
C PHE A 541 3.32 -19.79 -13.11
N GLY A 542 2.36 -19.27 -12.35
CA GLY A 542 1.74 -19.96 -11.23
C GLY A 542 0.73 -21.03 -11.65
N LYS A 543 0.93 -22.27 -11.17
CA LYS A 543 0.00 -23.39 -11.43
C LYS A 543 -1.41 -23.05 -10.95
N ILE A 544 -2.42 -23.46 -11.72
CA ILE A 544 -3.83 -23.28 -11.36
C ILE A 544 -4.43 -24.64 -11.02
N GLN A 545 -4.93 -24.76 -9.78
CA GLN A 545 -5.62 -25.92 -9.25
C GLN A 545 -7.06 -25.50 -8.92
N ALA A 546 -7.98 -25.75 -9.83
CA ALA A 546 -9.34 -25.28 -9.73
C ALA A 546 -10.37 -26.43 -9.71
N ASN A 547 -11.55 -26.13 -9.19
CA ASN A 547 -12.79 -26.87 -9.44
C ASN A 547 -13.93 -25.86 -9.63
N GLY A 548 -13.84 -25.08 -10.70
CA GLY A 548 -14.66 -23.89 -10.94
C GLY A 548 -15.31 -23.83 -12.33
N GLU A 549 -16.28 -22.92 -12.49
CA GLU A 549 -17.10 -22.81 -13.71
C GLU A 549 -16.42 -22.10 -14.89
N CYS A 550 -15.46 -21.20 -14.62
CA CYS A 550 -14.70 -20.47 -15.63
C CYS A 550 -13.26 -20.37 -15.14
N VAL A 551 -12.33 -21.05 -15.82
CA VAL A 551 -10.93 -21.14 -15.39
C VAL A 551 -10.01 -20.87 -16.57
N GLY A 552 -9.24 -19.79 -16.50
CA GLY A 552 -8.28 -19.41 -17.54
C GLY A 552 -6.86 -19.24 -16.99
N GLY A 553 -5.84 -19.55 -17.78
CA GLY A 553 -4.46 -19.26 -17.43
C GLY A 553 -4.15 -17.77 -17.30
N ILE A 554 -4.95 -16.87 -17.91
CA ILE A 554 -4.84 -15.41 -17.78
C ILE A 554 -6.10 -14.84 -17.12
N LEU A 555 -7.27 -15.07 -17.73
CA LEU A 555 -8.55 -14.49 -17.31
C LEU A 555 -9.58 -15.61 -17.08
N GLY A 556 -10.23 -15.61 -15.92
CA GLY A 556 -11.33 -16.55 -15.67
C GLY A 556 -12.56 -16.23 -16.52
N MET A 557 -13.11 -15.02 -16.36
CA MET A 557 -14.30 -14.55 -17.06
C MET A 557 -14.16 -13.09 -17.50
N GLY A 558 -14.26 -12.81 -18.80
CA GLY A 558 -14.41 -11.47 -19.34
C GLY A 558 -15.83 -11.22 -19.85
N SER A 559 -16.44 -10.08 -19.50
CA SER A 559 -17.75 -9.68 -20.04
C SER A 559 -17.60 -8.98 -21.41
N SER A 560 -18.71 -8.45 -21.96
CA SER A 560 -18.89 -8.01 -23.36
C SER A 560 -17.88 -7.02 -23.94
N SER A 561 -17.07 -6.35 -23.12
CA SER A 561 -16.07 -5.38 -23.58
C SER A 561 -14.70 -5.66 -22.94
N SER A 562 -14.29 -6.93 -22.93
CA SER A 562 -12.97 -7.34 -22.40
C SER A 562 -11.94 -7.50 -23.51
N MET A 563 -10.69 -7.11 -23.26
CA MET A 563 -9.57 -7.34 -24.17
C MET A 563 -8.40 -8.00 -23.45
N VAL A 564 -7.79 -9.00 -24.10
CA VAL A 564 -6.59 -9.69 -23.65
C VAL A 564 -5.56 -9.61 -24.77
N HIS A 565 -4.42 -8.97 -24.51
CA HIS A 565 -3.40 -8.65 -25.53
C HIS A 565 -1.99 -9.01 -25.06
N TYR A 566 -1.20 -9.67 -25.90
CA TYR A 566 0.20 -10.01 -25.59
C TYR A 566 0.35 -10.72 -24.23
N CYS A 567 -0.57 -11.62 -23.90
CA CYS A 567 -0.55 -12.34 -22.62
C CYS A 567 -0.09 -13.78 -22.80
N SER A 568 0.62 -14.32 -21.80
CA SER A 568 1.20 -15.66 -21.88
C SER A 568 0.97 -16.49 -20.63
N ASN A 569 0.40 -17.68 -20.81
CA ASN A 569 0.28 -18.67 -19.73
C ASN A 569 1.32 -19.77 -19.92
N PHE A 570 2.26 -19.91 -18.99
CA PHE A 570 3.26 -20.99 -18.96
C PHE A 570 2.94 -22.07 -17.93
N ALA A 571 1.90 -21.85 -17.12
CA ALA A 571 1.56 -22.74 -16.03
C ALA A 571 0.47 -23.74 -16.42
N SER A 572 0.53 -24.94 -15.84
CA SER A 572 -0.54 -25.94 -15.99
C SER A 572 -1.86 -25.42 -15.39
N VAL A 573 -2.96 -25.67 -16.09
CA VAL A 573 -4.32 -25.39 -15.63
C VAL A 573 -5.04 -26.72 -15.41
N ASN A 574 -5.37 -27.04 -14.17
CA ASN A 574 -6.08 -28.27 -13.79
C ASN A 574 -7.45 -27.95 -13.18
N ASN A 575 -8.53 -28.37 -13.84
CA ASN A 575 -9.93 -28.11 -13.49
C ASN A 575 -10.85 -29.30 -13.85
N PRO A 576 -10.62 -30.49 -13.28
CA PRO A 576 -11.09 -31.76 -13.86
C PRO A 576 -12.62 -31.92 -13.79
N GLU A 577 -13.25 -31.35 -12.78
CA GLU A 577 -14.71 -31.36 -12.56
C GLU A 577 -15.39 -30.04 -12.98
N GLY A 578 -14.61 -29.04 -13.37
CA GLY A 578 -15.12 -27.72 -13.72
C GLY A 578 -15.54 -27.59 -15.17
N LYS A 579 -15.84 -26.34 -15.56
CA LYS A 579 -16.28 -25.99 -16.92
C LYS A 579 -15.47 -24.81 -17.46
N ASN A 580 -15.58 -24.58 -18.78
CA ASN A 580 -14.98 -23.45 -19.49
C ASN A 580 -13.51 -23.26 -19.07
N THR A 581 -12.70 -24.31 -19.27
CA THR A 581 -11.31 -24.35 -18.84
C THR A 581 -10.40 -24.03 -20.02
N ALA A 582 -9.45 -23.11 -19.87
CA ALA A 582 -8.53 -22.81 -20.95
C ALA A 582 -7.16 -22.30 -20.53
N GLY A 583 -6.22 -22.35 -21.48
CA GLY A 583 -4.89 -21.81 -21.30
C GLY A 583 -4.84 -20.29 -21.22
N LEU A 584 -5.74 -19.55 -21.88
CA LEU A 584 -5.78 -18.09 -21.78
C LEU A 584 -7.02 -17.62 -21.04
N VAL A 585 -8.20 -17.84 -21.62
CA VAL A 585 -9.45 -17.27 -21.10
C VAL A 585 -10.49 -18.35 -20.90
N GLY A 586 -11.00 -18.49 -19.68
CA GLY A 586 -12.04 -19.49 -19.40
C GLY A 586 -13.31 -19.23 -20.22
N MET A 587 -13.87 -18.03 -20.08
CA MET A 587 -15.01 -17.56 -20.88
C MET A 587 -14.88 -16.08 -21.19
N ILE A 588 -15.23 -15.68 -22.41
CA ILE A 588 -15.25 -14.26 -22.80
C ILE A 588 -16.50 -13.89 -23.61
N GLY A 589 -17.08 -12.76 -23.24
CA GLY A 589 -18.38 -12.26 -23.68
C GLY A 589 -19.50 -12.62 -22.70
N ASP A 590 -20.54 -11.79 -22.67
CA ASP A 590 -21.76 -12.00 -21.89
C ASP A 590 -22.96 -12.16 -22.83
N VAL A 591 -23.90 -13.02 -22.43
CA VAL A 591 -25.19 -13.23 -23.12
C VAL A 591 -26.33 -12.46 -22.46
N ARG A 592 -26.06 -11.83 -21.31
CA ARG A 592 -27.07 -11.09 -20.54
C ARG A 592 -27.28 -9.68 -21.11
N THR A 593 -28.53 -9.23 -21.04
CA THR A 593 -28.89 -7.82 -21.23
C THR A 593 -28.54 -7.04 -19.96
N TRP A 594 -27.79 -5.96 -20.10
CA TRP A 594 -27.40 -5.07 -19.00
C TRP A 594 -28.61 -4.28 -18.49
N SER A 595 -28.76 -4.11 -17.17
CA SER A 595 -29.78 -3.22 -16.62
C SER A 595 -29.31 -1.77 -16.65
N GLU A 596 -30.22 -0.79 -16.73
CA GLU A 596 -29.86 0.64 -16.71
C GLU A 596 -28.99 1.02 -15.48
N GLU A 597 -29.19 0.32 -14.36
CA GLU A 597 -28.46 0.50 -13.12
C GLU A 597 -27.03 -0.05 -13.18
N ASP A 598 -26.83 -1.26 -13.74
CA ASP A 598 -25.48 -1.84 -13.95
C ASP A 598 -24.61 -0.89 -14.80
N ILE A 599 -25.24 -0.23 -15.78
CA ILE A 599 -24.60 0.69 -16.71
C ILE A 599 -24.22 1.99 -16.01
N ALA A 600 -25.16 2.59 -15.29
CA ALA A 600 -24.93 3.81 -14.54
C ALA A 600 -23.78 3.64 -13.53
N ASN A 601 -23.69 2.48 -12.86
CA ASN A 601 -22.65 2.21 -11.86
C ASN A 601 -21.25 2.10 -12.48
N ILE A 602 -21.12 1.43 -13.63
CA ILE A 602 -19.86 1.36 -14.37
C ILE A 602 -19.45 2.74 -14.88
N VAL A 603 -20.41 3.52 -15.41
CA VAL A 603 -20.17 4.88 -15.93
C VAL A 603 -19.77 5.85 -14.82
N MET A 604 -20.42 5.79 -13.66
CA MET A 604 -20.07 6.61 -12.49
C MET A 604 -18.70 6.25 -11.95
N GLY A 605 -18.39 4.95 -11.82
CA GLY A 605 -17.05 4.49 -11.43
C GLY A 605 -15.97 4.99 -12.40
N ALA A 606 -16.24 4.94 -13.70
CA ALA A 606 -15.41 5.51 -14.75
C ALA A 606 -15.13 7.02 -14.59
N ILE A 607 -16.15 7.81 -14.24
CA ILE A 607 -16.03 9.25 -13.96
C ILE A 607 -15.22 9.48 -12.67
N ASP A 608 -15.42 8.64 -11.65
CA ASP A 608 -14.72 8.72 -10.36
C ASP A 608 -13.25 8.29 -10.42
N ILE A 609 -12.81 7.49 -11.40
CA ILE A 609 -11.37 7.25 -11.69
C ILE A 609 -10.64 8.57 -11.94
N VAL A 610 -11.29 9.47 -12.70
CA VAL A 610 -10.76 10.81 -12.99
C VAL A 610 -11.00 11.74 -11.80
N GLY A 611 -12.19 11.66 -11.19
CA GLY A 611 -12.56 12.38 -9.98
C GLY A 611 -11.59 12.14 -8.83
N GLY A 612 -11.08 10.91 -8.63
CA GLY A 612 -10.13 10.55 -7.58
C GLY A 612 -8.75 11.16 -7.78
N VAL A 613 -8.16 11.02 -8.98
CA VAL A 613 -6.86 11.64 -9.34
C VAL A 613 -6.96 13.17 -9.34
N ILE A 614 -8.08 13.73 -9.83
CA ILE A 614 -8.38 15.16 -9.73
C ILE A 614 -8.64 15.55 -8.27
N SER A 615 -9.22 14.69 -7.43
CA SER A 615 -9.46 14.97 -6.01
C SER A 615 -8.15 15.13 -5.25
N PHE A 616 -7.15 14.29 -5.46
CA PHE A 616 -5.81 14.53 -4.90
C PHE A 616 -5.24 15.90 -5.31
N ALA A 617 -5.56 16.35 -6.52
CA ALA A 617 -5.17 17.66 -7.02
C ALA A 617 -6.05 18.82 -6.49
N THR A 618 -7.36 18.61 -6.27
CA THR A 618 -8.31 19.61 -5.74
C THR A 618 -8.31 19.71 -4.21
N ILE A 619 -7.84 18.69 -3.50
CA ILE A 619 -7.53 18.75 -2.06
C ILE A 619 -6.37 19.73 -1.81
N GLY A 620 -5.42 19.82 -2.73
CA GLY A 620 -4.46 20.92 -2.80
C GLY A 620 -5.08 22.27 -3.16
N LEU A 621 -6.24 22.30 -3.87
CA LEU A 621 -6.93 23.54 -4.26
C LEU A 621 -7.62 24.24 -3.09
N GLU A 622 -8.36 23.48 -2.28
CA GLU A 622 -9.15 24.06 -1.19
C GLU A 622 -8.29 24.56 -0.03
N ALA A 623 -7.04 24.11 0.07
CA ALA A 623 -6.06 24.56 1.07
C ALA A 623 -5.38 25.90 0.71
N LEU A 624 -5.70 26.52 -0.44
CA LEU A 624 -5.02 27.71 -0.96
C LEU A 624 -6.03 28.80 -1.37
N GLU A 625 -6.15 29.87 -0.56
CA GLU A 625 -6.71 31.14 -1.02
C GLU A 625 -5.76 31.78 -2.06
N GLY A 626 -5.84 31.36 -3.33
CA GLY A 626 -4.97 31.90 -4.39
C GLY A 626 -5.10 31.20 -5.74
N GLY A 627 -6.25 31.33 -6.40
CA GLY A 627 -6.67 30.60 -7.61
C GLY A 627 -5.90 30.84 -8.94
N LEU A 628 -4.57 30.99 -8.95
CA LEU A 628 -3.80 31.08 -10.21
C LEU A 628 -2.48 30.29 -10.22
N LYS A 629 -1.84 30.03 -9.08
CA LYS A 629 -0.64 29.16 -8.99
C LYS A 629 -0.98 27.66 -8.95
N LEU A 630 -2.26 27.37 -8.78
CA LEU A 630 -2.87 26.09 -8.48
C LEU A 630 -3.13 25.22 -9.73
N GLY A 631 -3.36 25.89 -10.86
CA GLY A 631 -3.46 25.21 -12.16
C GLY A 631 -2.15 24.57 -12.62
N LEU A 632 -1.01 24.99 -12.09
CA LEU A 632 0.32 24.39 -12.32
C LEU A 632 0.56 23.16 -11.44
N GLY A 633 0.01 23.14 -10.22
CA GLY A 633 0.06 22.02 -9.28
C GLY A 633 -0.80 20.83 -9.73
N ILE A 634 -2.07 21.09 -10.09
CA ILE A 634 -2.93 20.07 -10.70
C ILE A 634 -2.37 19.61 -12.04
N ALA A 635 -1.83 20.52 -12.84
CA ALA A 635 -1.17 20.15 -14.08
C ALA A 635 -0.03 19.16 -13.79
N GLY A 636 0.87 19.37 -12.82
CA GLY A 636 1.95 18.41 -12.53
C GLY A 636 1.52 17.00 -12.13
N ILE A 637 0.37 16.86 -11.46
CA ILE A 637 -0.14 15.57 -10.93
C ILE A 637 -0.93 14.81 -11.99
N VAL A 638 -1.65 15.55 -12.86
CA VAL A 638 -2.50 15.01 -13.92
C VAL A 638 -1.71 14.89 -15.25
N THR A 639 -0.57 15.58 -15.43
CA THR A 639 0.30 15.52 -16.63
C THR A 639 1.31 14.37 -16.66
N ALA A 640 1.30 13.47 -15.68
CA ALA A 640 2.44 12.60 -15.39
C ALA A 640 2.22 11.11 -15.71
N SER A 641 1.48 10.76 -16.76
CA SER A 641 1.64 9.40 -17.34
C SER A 641 3.01 9.22 -18.01
N THR A 642 3.78 10.31 -18.03
CA THR A 642 5.14 10.42 -18.52
C THR A 642 6.21 10.36 -17.41
N ILE A 643 5.79 10.41 -16.15
CA ILE A 643 6.67 10.47 -14.99
C ILE A 643 6.38 9.22 -14.15
N TRP A 644 7.44 8.58 -13.64
CA TRP A 644 7.34 7.52 -12.64
C TRP A 644 6.34 7.97 -11.54
N ILE A 645 5.34 7.18 -11.10
CA ILE A 645 4.27 7.67 -10.18
C ILE A 645 4.85 8.46 -8.98
N GLY A 646 6.08 8.12 -8.58
CA GLY A 646 6.92 8.90 -7.69
C GLY A 646 7.04 10.39 -7.94
N ASP A 647 7.48 10.87 -9.11
CA ASP A 647 7.87 12.29 -9.20
C ASP A 647 6.65 13.23 -9.23
N ALA A 648 5.50 12.77 -9.73
CA ALA A 648 4.23 13.51 -9.68
C ALA A 648 3.62 13.56 -8.26
N THR A 649 3.71 12.43 -7.57
CA THR A 649 3.31 12.29 -6.17
C THR A 649 4.14 13.22 -5.27
N LEU A 650 5.43 13.33 -5.55
CA LEU A 650 6.38 14.08 -4.74
C LEU A 650 6.37 15.56 -5.04
N PHE A 651 6.08 15.94 -6.28
CA PHE A 651 5.71 17.31 -6.62
C PHE A 651 4.49 17.78 -5.80
N THR A 652 3.44 16.94 -5.69
CA THR A 652 2.27 17.23 -4.82
C THR A 652 2.70 17.41 -3.36
N LEU A 653 3.57 16.53 -2.88
CA LEU A 653 4.06 16.54 -1.51
C LEU A 653 4.86 17.83 -1.23
N GLY A 654 5.77 18.22 -2.13
CA GLY A 654 6.58 19.44 -2.03
C GLY A 654 5.72 20.70 -1.92
N PHE A 655 4.68 20.82 -2.74
CA PHE A 655 3.74 21.95 -2.70
C PHE A 655 2.88 21.98 -1.43
N LEU A 656 2.44 20.83 -0.93
CA LEU A 656 1.60 20.76 0.29
C LEU A 656 2.35 21.17 1.58
N LEU A 657 3.68 21.20 1.53
CA LEU A 657 4.56 21.44 2.68
C LEU A 657 5.19 22.85 2.71
N GLU A 658 5.01 23.67 1.67
CA GLU A 658 5.61 25.01 1.58
C GLU A 658 5.10 26.00 2.65
N ASP A 659 3.89 25.80 3.16
CA ASP A 659 3.20 26.75 4.05
C ASP A 659 3.70 26.80 5.51
N TYR A 660 4.62 25.92 5.94
CA TYR A 660 5.10 25.87 7.33
C TYR A 660 6.43 26.61 7.57
N ASP A 661 6.84 27.51 6.66
CA ASP A 661 8.19 28.12 6.65
C ASP A 661 9.31 27.05 6.52
N LEU A 662 8.96 25.88 5.97
CA LEU A 662 9.80 24.69 5.80
C LEU A 662 10.20 24.45 4.34
N SER A 663 10.06 25.42 3.44
CA SER A 663 10.22 25.22 1.99
C SER A 663 11.51 24.49 1.58
N ALA A 664 12.64 24.79 2.22
CA ALA A 664 13.90 24.07 1.95
C ALA A 664 13.91 22.63 2.50
N GLU A 665 13.38 22.40 3.70
CA GLU A 665 13.27 21.06 4.30
C GLU A 665 12.25 20.19 3.54
N ALA A 666 11.17 20.78 3.03
CA ALA A 666 10.14 20.15 2.22
C ALA A 666 10.69 19.67 0.87
N VAL A 667 11.49 20.50 0.19
CA VAL A 667 12.17 20.11 -1.06
C VAL A 667 13.14 18.95 -0.82
N LEU A 668 14.00 19.04 0.21
CA LEU A 668 14.92 17.95 0.56
C LEU A 668 14.19 16.65 0.91
N TRP A 669 13.03 16.75 1.56
CA TRP A 669 12.22 15.58 1.90
C TRP A 669 11.57 14.96 0.67
N SER A 670 11.01 15.78 -0.22
CA SER A 670 10.48 15.33 -1.53
C SER A 670 11.55 14.58 -2.33
N ASP A 671 12.74 15.17 -2.48
CA ASP A 671 13.87 14.55 -3.19
C ASP A 671 14.28 13.22 -2.54
N ALA A 672 14.28 13.15 -1.21
CA ALA A 672 14.63 11.94 -0.48
C ALA A 672 13.62 10.81 -0.69
N ILE A 673 12.32 11.09 -0.72
CA ILE A 673 11.32 10.07 -1.05
C ILE A 673 11.46 9.65 -2.51
N GLN A 674 11.76 10.58 -3.43
CA GLN A 674 11.93 10.28 -4.86
C GLN A 674 13.06 9.28 -5.06
N ALA A 675 14.22 9.57 -4.45
CA ALA A 675 15.38 8.69 -4.50
C ALA A 675 15.07 7.29 -3.93
N LYS A 676 14.40 7.22 -2.77
CA LYS A 676 14.02 5.92 -2.15
C LYS A 676 13.07 5.13 -3.02
N LEU A 677 12.12 5.81 -3.63
CA LEU A 677 11.10 5.19 -4.45
C LEU A 677 11.67 4.69 -5.78
N MET A 678 12.50 5.48 -6.47
CA MET A 678 13.25 5.02 -7.64
C MET A 678 14.14 3.82 -7.29
N ALA A 679 14.84 3.86 -6.15
CA ALA A 679 15.66 2.73 -5.71
C ALA A 679 14.81 1.47 -5.48
N LYS A 680 13.67 1.60 -4.79
CA LYS A 680 12.76 0.48 -4.51
C LYS A 680 12.13 -0.09 -5.78
N ALA A 681 11.78 0.78 -6.73
CA ALA A 681 11.31 0.40 -8.05
C ALA A 681 12.30 -0.44 -8.83
N HIS A 682 13.56 0.02 -8.89
CA HIS A 682 14.64 -0.70 -9.57
C HIS A 682 14.89 -2.06 -8.93
N LEU A 683 14.83 -2.15 -7.59
CA LEU A 683 14.93 -3.42 -6.87
C LEU A 683 13.78 -4.36 -7.25
N LEU A 684 12.53 -3.91 -7.19
CA LEU A 684 11.37 -4.72 -7.53
C LEU A 684 11.34 -5.11 -9.01
N ASP A 685 11.80 -4.25 -9.92
CA ASP A 685 11.95 -4.56 -11.33
C ASP A 685 12.99 -5.67 -11.56
N SER A 686 14.13 -5.56 -10.88
CA SER A 686 15.18 -6.58 -10.90
C SER A 686 14.67 -7.91 -10.35
N ASP A 687 13.96 -7.91 -9.22
CA ASP A 687 13.37 -9.10 -8.60
C ASP A 687 12.31 -9.74 -9.52
N HIS A 688 11.48 -8.91 -10.17
CA HIS A 688 10.49 -9.35 -11.14
C HIS A 688 11.16 -10.03 -12.34
N ASN A 689 12.22 -9.41 -12.90
CA ASN A 689 12.97 -9.97 -14.02
C ASN A 689 13.66 -11.28 -13.63
N GLN A 690 14.23 -11.35 -12.42
CA GLN A 690 14.82 -12.58 -11.89
C GLN A 690 13.78 -13.69 -11.75
N ALA A 691 12.60 -13.39 -11.21
CA ALA A 691 11.52 -14.36 -11.07
C ALA A 691 11.03 -14.88 -12.44
N ILE A 692 10.97 -14.03 -13.48
CA ILE A 692 10.67 -14.46 -14.86
C ILE A 692 11.74 -15.44 -15.36
N ASN A 693 13.02 -15.13 -15.16
CA ASN A 693 14.12 -16.01 -15.56
C ASN A 693 14.06 -17.36 -14.85
N ASP A 694 13.89 -17.36 -13.53
CA ASP A 694 13.81 -18.58 -12.72
C ASP A 694 12.61 -19.45 -13.14
N ALA A 695 11.46 -18.83 -13.39
CA ALA A 695 10.27 -19.52 -13.87
C ALA A 695 10.47 -20.14 -15.28
N MET A 696 11.18 -19.45 -16.17
CA MET A 696 11.49 -19.94 -17.51
C MET A 696 12.51 -21.08 -17.51
N ASP A 697 13.52 -21.00 -16.64
CA ASP A 697 14.57 -22.02 -16.54
C ASP A 697 14.02 -23.33 -15.95
N THR A 698 12.97 -23.22 -15.14
CA THR A 698 12.26 -24.36 -14.53
C THR A 698 10.98 -24.76 -15.25
N TRP A 699 10.56 -24.00 -16.27
CA TRP A 699 9.37 -24.32 -17.06
C TRP A 699 9.54 -25.70 -17.68
N ASP A 700 8.57 -26.59 -17.49
CA ASP A 700 8.63 -27.96 -17.97
C ASP A 700 7.34 -28.32 -18.70
N ILE A 701 7.51 -28.74 -19.96
CA ILE A 701 6.44 -29.18 -20.84
C ILE A 701 6.99 -30.23 -21.80
N THR A 702 6.15 -31.20 -22.16
CA THR A 702 6.49 -32.15 -23.23
C THR A 702 6.05 -31.57 -24.57
N LEU A 703 6.99 -31.43 -25.51
CA LEU A 703 6.74 -30.89 -26.86
C LEU A 703 6.88 -32.00 -27.90
N ASP A 704 6.24 -31.81 -29.06
CA ASP A 704 6.52 -32.61 -30.25
C ASP A 704 7.97 -32.40 -30.72
N ASN A 705 8.59 -33.43 -31.30
CA ASN A 705 10.00 -33.40 -31.72
C ASN A 705 10.30 -32.33 -32.78
N ASN A 706 9.29 -31.77 -33.44
CA ASN A 706 9.43 -30.65 -34.35
C ASN A 706 9.66 -29.30 -33.64
N PHE A 707 9.63 -29.22 -32.31
CA PHE A 707 9.78 -27.96 -31.57
C PHE A 707 10.92 -28.02 -30.56
N ASN A 708 11.66 -26.92 -30.44
CA ASN A 708 12.79 -26.82 -29.53
C ASN A 708 12.46 -25.89 -28.35
N LYS A 709 12.41 -26.47 -27.15
CA LYS A 709 12.12 -25.75 -25.90
C LYS A 709 13.06 -24.56 -25.65
N ALA A 710 14.35 -24.69 -25.93
CA ALA A 710 15.32 -23.62 -25.70
C ALA A 710 15.04 -22.39 -26.58
N VAL A 711 14.59 -22.61 -27.82
CA VAL A 711 14.20 -21.54 -28.75
C VAL A 711 13.03 -20.74 -28.18
N ILE A 712 12.06 -21.42 -27.56
CA ILE A 712 10.91 -20.78 -26.94
C ILE A 712 11.36 -19.91 -25.78
N THR A 713 12.09 -20.49 -24.83
CA THR A 713 12.48 -19.80 -23.60
C THR A 713 13.39 -18.62 -23.87
N ASP A 714 14.39 -18.78 -24.74
CA ASP A 714 15.42 -17.75 -24.96
C ASP A 714 14.84 -16.54 -25.70
N HIS A 715 14.05 -16.79 -26.75
CA HIS A 715 13.46 -15.69 -27.50
C HIS A 715 12.27 -15.07 -26.79
N PHE A 716 11.45 -15.86 -26.08
CA PHE A 716 10.36 -15.28 -25.28
C PHE A 716 10.91 -14.35 -24.20
N LYS A 717 11.92 -14.80 -23.43
CA LYS A 717 12.62 -13.97 -22.44
C LYS A 717 13.15 -12.68 -23.08
N LYS A 718 13.86 -12.80 -24.21
CA LYS A 718 14.39 -11.64 -24.93
C LYS A 718 13.28 -10.65 -25.32
N ASN A 719 12.22 -11.13 -25.95
CA ASN A 719 11.16 -10.28 -26.50
C ASN A 719 10.36 -9.60 -25.38
N ILE A 720 10.06 -10.32 -24.29
CA ILE A 720 9.32 -9.73 -23.18
C ILE A 720 10.13 -8.68 -22.42
N PHE A 721 11.44 -8.89 -22.23
CA PHE A 721 12.29 -7.89 -21.61
C PHE A 721 12.50 -6.67 -22.51
N GLN A 722 12.57 -6.86 -23.84
CA GLN A 722 12.58 -5.75 -24.79
C GLN A 722 11.27 -4.94 -24.74
N LEU A 723 10.13 -5.63 -24.72
CA LEU A 723 8.81 -4.98 -24.64
C LEU A 723 8.62 -4.25 -23.31
N LYS A 724 9.00 -4.89 -22.21
CA LYS A 724 9.00 -4.30 -20.87
C LYS A 724 9.87 -3.04 -20.85
N SER A 725 11.11 -3.14 -21.32
CA SER A 725 12.04 -2.00 -21.39
C SER A 725 11.52 -0.86 -22.26
N PHE A 726 10.77 -1.16 -23.33
CA PHE A 726 10.13 -0.15 -24.16
C PHE A 726 9.11 0.66 -23.36
N TYR A 727 8.21 0.00 -22.62
CA TYR A 727 7.17 0.69 -21.84
C TYR A 727 7.69 1.31 -20.54
N THR A 728 8.76 0.78 -19.95
CA THR A 728 9.35 1.30 -18.71
C THR A 728 10.51 2.28 -18.94
N SER A 729 10.82 2.61 -20.21
CA SER A 729 11.92 3.53 -20.56
C SER A 729 11.69 4.94 -19.99
N GLN A 730 12.62 5.38 -19.13
CA GLN A 730 12.64 6.74 -18.59
C GLN A 730 12.95 7.80 -19.67
N ALA A 731 13.61 7.43 -20.77
CA ALA A 731 14.03 8.38 -21.80
C ALA A 731 12.87 8.96 -22.62
N ASN A 732 11.72 8.28 -22.64
CA ASN A 732 10.55 8.70 -23.40
C ASN A 732 9.46 9.30 -22.51
N GLU A 733 9.76 9.52 -21.23
CA GLU A 733 8.84 10.02 -20.22
C GLU A 733 7.47 9.33 -20.42
N GLY A 734 7.32 8.02 -20.20
CA GLY A 734 6.03 7.27 -20.23
C GLY A 734 5.10 7.39 -21.46
N ALA A 735 5.50 8.07 -22.54
CA ALA A 735 4.73 8.21 -23.78
C ALA A 735 4.36 6.86 -24.41
N ASN A 736 5.18 5.84 -24.15
CA ASN A 736 4.94 4.48 -24.62
C ASN A 736 3.77 3.80 -23.89
N SER A 737 3.58 4.03 -22.59
CA SER A 737 2.42 3.48 -21.85
C SER A 737 1.12 4.16 -22.30
N ILE A 738 1.17 5.45 -22.64
CA ILE A 738 0.06 6.16 -23.29
C ILE A 738 -0.25 5.54 -24.66
N LEU A 739 0.79 5.26 -25.45
CA LEU A 739 0.67 4.64 -26.76
C LEU A 739 0.00 3.26 -26.66
N PHE A 740 0.36 2.45 -25.66
CA PHE A 740 -0.31 1.18 -25.39
C PHE A 740 -1.82 1.36 -25.24
N ASN A 741 -2.24 2.25 -24.33
CA ASN A 741 -3.67 2.50 -24.08
C ASN A 741 -4.39 3.04 -25.32
N LYS A 742 -3.79 3.98 -26.05
CA LYS A 742 -4.33 4.52 -27.31
C LYS A 742 -4.58 3.39 -28.31
N ASN A 743 -3.60 2.52 -28.51
CA ASN A 743 -3.65 1.47 -29.52
C ASN A 743 -4.61 0.34 -29.16
N VAL A 744 -4.67 -0.03 -27.88
CA VAL A 744 -5.61 -1.05 -27.38
C VAL A 744 -7.05 -0.57 -27.56
N ASN A 745 -7.33 0.68 -27.22
CA ASN A 745 -8.65 1.27 -27.41
C ASN A 745 -9.00 1.30 -28.91
N ALA A 746 -8.08 1.76 -29.76
CA ALA A 746 -8.30 1.77 -31.21
C ALA A 746 -8.61 0.37 -31.78
N ALA A 747 -7.96 -0.69 -31.28
CA ALA A 747 -8.23 -2.06 -31.71
C ALA A 747 -9.64 -2.55 -31.31
N ARG A 748 -10.13 -2.11 -30.14
CA ARG A 748 -11.49 -2.41 -29.68
C ARG A 748 -12.54 -1.63 -30.46
N ASP A 749 -12.28 -0.34 -30.71
CA ASP A 749 -13.18 0.53 -31.47
C ASP A 749 -13.37 0.03 -32.89
N GLU A 750 -12.30 -0.45 -33.53
CA GLU A 750 -12.36 -1.12 -34.83
C GLU A 750 -13.30 -2.33 -34.81
N ARG A 751 -13.23 -3.16 -33.76
CA ARG A 751 -14.15 -4.31 -33.61
C ARG A 751 -15.59 -3.85 -33.42
N GLY A 752 -15.83 -2.85 -32.58
CA GLY A 752 -17.17 -2.28 -32.36
C GLY A 752 -17.78 -1.72 -33.64
N LEU A 753 -16.98 -1.04 -34.47
CA LEU A 753 -17.40 -0.53 -35.78
C LEU A 753 -17.81 -1.66 -36.74
N LEU A 754 -17.06 -2.76 -36.78
CA LEU A 754 -17.41 -3.92 -37.61
C LEU A 754 -18.73 -4.56 -37.18
N VAL A 755 -18.95 -4.71 -35.86
CA VAL A 755 -20.21 -5.23 -35.31
C VAL A 755 -21.39 -4.30 -35.63
N ALA A 756 -21.19 -2.98 -35.55
CA ALA A 756 -22.21 -2.00 -35.91
C ALA A 756 -22.55 -2.01 -37.41
N GLN A 757 -21.53 -2.09 -38.28
CA GLN A 757 -21.71 -2.17 -39.73
C GLN A 757 -22.45 -3.43 -40.16
N ALA A 758 -22.17 -4.57 -39.52
CA ALA A 758 -22.89 -5.83 -39.76
C ALA A 758 -24.40 -5.74 -39.43
N LYS A 759 -24.82 -4.70 -38.67
CA LYS A 759 -26.21 -4.46 -38.27
C LYS A 759 -26.90 -3.29 -38.99
N GLU A 760 -26.23 -2.62 -39.93
CA GLU A 760 -26.76 -1.46 -40.71
C GLU A 760 -27.20 -0.23 -39.88
N GLU A 761 -26.71 -0.05 -38.65
CA GLU A 761 -27.06 1.10 -37.79
C GLU A 761 -26.00 2.23 -37.83
N ASN A 762 -26.21 3.23 -38.71
CA ASN A 762 -25.24 4.31 -38.96
C ASN A 762 -25.06 5.33 -37.82
N SER A 763 -26.08 5.60 -36.99
CA SER A 763 -26.00 6.56 -35.88
C SER A 763 -25.08 6.13 -34.73
N LEU A 764 -24.70 4.85 -34.72
CA LEU A 764 -23.96 4.15 -33.66
C LEU A 764 -22.43 4.27 -33.78
N SER A 765 -21.94 4.52 -35.00
CA SER A 765 -20.50 4.60 -35.29
C SER A 765 -19.79 5.71 -34.52
N HIS A 766 -20.40 6.90 -34.40
CA HIS A 766 -19.82 8.02 -33.66
C HIS A 766 -19.86 7.84 -32.13
N THR A 767 -20.84 7.09 -31.61
CA THR A 767 -20.96 6.83 -30.17
C THR A 767 -19.93 5.81 -29.71
N ILE A 768 -19.65 4.71 -30.45
CA ILE A 768 -18.62 3.71 -30.07
C ILE A 768 -17.21 4.33 -30.00
N ILE A 769 -16.92 5.32 -30.84
CA ILE A 769 -15.59 5.94 -31.00
C ILE A 769 -15.14 6.76 -29.77
N SER A 770 -16.05 7.23 -28.92
CA SER A 770 -15.69 8.19 -27.85
C SER A 770 -15.41 7.57 -26.47
N GLY A 771 -15.60 6.27 -26.29
CA GLY A 771 -16.12 5.72 -25.05
C GLY A 771 -15.26 5.19 -23.95
N ILE A 772 -14.15 4.63 -24.36
CA ILE A 772 -13.29 3.92 -23.42
C ILE A 772 -12.06 4.80 -23.15
N CYS A 773 -12.14 6.07 -23.57
CA CYS A 773 -11.16 7.16 -23.45
C CYS A 773 -11.01 7.75 -22.04
N ILE A 774 -11.37 7.03 -20.98
CA ILE A 774 -11.14 7.53 -19.61
C ILE A 774 -9.63 7.69 -19.35
N GLY A 775 -8.80 6.86 -19.99
CA GLY A 775 -7.34 7.04 -19.99
C GLY A 775 -6.82 8.10 -20.97
N LEU A 776 -7.56 8.49 -22.01
CA LEU A 776 -7.08 9.33 -23.12
C LEU A 776 -7.36 10.83 -22.96
N ALA A 777 -8.38 11.21 -22.21
CA ALA A 777 -8.65 12.61 -21.90
C ALA A 777 -7.48 13.35 -21.24
N LEU A 778 -6.65 12.62 -20.53
CA LEU A 778 -5.41 13.09 -19.92
C LEU A 778 -4.39 13.57 -20.97
N VAL A 779 -4.34 12.91 -22.13
CA VAL A 779 -3.23 12.95 -23.10
C VAL A 779 -3.31 14.15 -24.05
N VAL A 780 -4.53 14.54 -24.48
CA VAL A 780 -4.73 15.70 -25.39
C VAL A 780 -4.48 17.02 -24.66
N THR A 781 -4.75 17.06 -23.35
CA THR A 781 -4.43 18.20 -22.48
C THR A 781 -2.92 18.35 -22.24
N VAL A 782 -2.16 17.24 -22.27
CA VAL A 782 -0.70 17.20 -22.10
C VAL A 782 0.06 17.83 -23.29
N ALA A 783 -0.34 17.56 -24.54
CA ALA A 783 0.34 18.10 -25.73
C ALA A 783 0.25 19.64 -25.85
N SER A 784 -0.81 20.23 -25.30
CA SER A 784 -1.02 21.69 -25.30
C SER A 784 -0.25 22.40 -24.18
N ILE A 785 0.13 21.70 -23.12
CA ILE A 785 0.95 22.22 -21.99
C ILE A 785 2.44 22.27 -22.37
N VAL A 786 2.96 21.26 -23.06
CA VAL A 786 4.35 21.23 -23.53
C VAL A 786 4.63 22.35 -24.56
N ALA A 787 3.67 22.64 -25.45
CA ALA A 787 3.77 23.77 -26.38
C ALA A 787 3.78 25.15 -25.67
N ALA A 788 3.14 25.26 -24.51
CA ALA A 788 3.06 26.49 -23.71
C ALA A 788 4.24 26.67 -22.74
N ALA A 789 4.85 25.60 -22.23
CA ALA A 789 6.08 25.68 -21.42
C ALA A 789 7.31 26.01 -22.29
N ALA A 790 7.31 25.61 -23.56
CA ALA A 790 8.38 25.90 -24.51
C ALA A 790 8.29 27.30 -25.17
N SER A 791 7.14 27.97 -25.09
CA SER A 791 6.95 29.32 -25.65
C SER A 791 6.37 30.25 -24.60
N ALA A 792 7.12 31.30 -24.23
CA ALA A 792 6.71 32.29 -23.23
C ALA A 792 5.40 33.04 -23.62
N GLY A 793 4.24 32.39 -23.49
CA GLY A 793 2.97 32.81 -24.07
C GLY A 793 1.75 32.57 -23.18
N THR A 794 0.80 33.49 -23.27
CA THR A 794 -0.30 33.81 -22.33
C THR A 794 -1.36 32.72 -22.06
N LEU A 795 -1.95 32.81 -20.85
CA LEU A 795 -3.06 32.07 -20.19
C LEU A 795 -4.22 31.49 -21.04
N THR A 796 -4.43 31.91 -22.28
CA THR A 796 -5.56 31.49 -23.12
C THR A 796 -5.38 30.11 -23.78
N ALA A 797 -4.15 29.61 -23.94
CA ALA A 797 -3.89 28.28 -24.52
C ALA A 797 -4.18 27.11 -23.55
N VAL A 798 -4.01 27.34 -22.24
CA VAL A 798 -4.27 26.36 -21.16
C VAL A 798 -5.76 26.04 -21.02
N ALA A 799 -6.64 27.04 -21.21
CA ALA A 799 -8.08 26.88 -21.10
C ALA A 799 -8.69 25.98 -22.20
N ILE A 800 -8.08 25.93 -23.38
CA ILE A 800 -8.59 25.16 -24.54
C ILE A 800 -8.26 23.66 -24.40
N GLY A 801 -7.11 23.31 -23.79
CA GLY A 801 -6.69 21.91 -23.58
C GLY A 801 -7.43 21.17 -22.46
N VAL A 802 -7.77 21.88 -21.36
CA VAL A 802 -8.60 21.32 -20.26
C VAL A 802 -10.01 20.99 -20.74
N THR A 803 -10.55 21.82 -21.64
CA THR A 803 -11.88 21.61 -22.23
C THR A 803 -11.90 20.37 -23.15
N GLY A 804 -10.79 20.06 -23.85
CA GLY A 804 -10.68 18.88 -24.72
C GLY A 804 -10.62 17.54 -24.00
N GLY A 805 -9.93 17.46 -22.85
CA GLY A 805 -9.87 16.25 -22.01
C GLY A 805 -11.21 15.92 -21.37
N VAL A 806 -11.88 16.93 -20.80
CA VAL A 806 -13.24 16.80 -20.25
C VAL A 806 -14.25 16.34 -21.32
N ILE A 807 -14.12 16.80 -22.57
CA ILE A 807 -14.96 16.35 -23.69
C ILE A 807 -14.69 14.88 -24.06
N ALA A 808 -13.44 14.38 -23.97
CA ALA A 808 -13.12 12.98 -24.20
C ALA A 808 -13.59 12.04 -23.07
N ILE A 809 -13.69 12.53 -21.82
CA ILE A 809 -14.31 11.81 -20.67
C ILE A 809 -15.83 11.73 -20.80
N ILE A 810 -16.47 12.85 -21.16
CA ILE A 810 -17.92 12.90 -21.38
C ILE A 810 -18.29 12.05 -22.61
N GLY A 811 -17.46 12.10 -23.66
CA GLY A 811 -17.52 11.15 -24.78
C GLY A 811 -17.35 9.71 -24.32
N GLY A 812 -16.45 9.47 -23.37
CA GLY A 812 -16.17 8.20 -22.70
C GLY A 812 -17.41 7.56 -22.07
N ALA A 813 -17.91 8.25 -21.05
CA ALA A 813 -19.11 7.90 -20.31
C ALA A 813 -20.33 7.69 -21.23
N ASN A 814 -20.53 8.56 -22.23
CA ASN A 814 -21.65 8.48 -23.17
C ASN A 814 -21.62 7.24 -24.07
N THR A 815 -20.44 6.69 -24.35
CA THR A 815 -20.31 5.45 -25.13
C THR A 815 -20.36 4.20 -24.28
N ILE A 816 -19.84 4.20 -23.05
CA ILE A 816 -20.05 3.06 -22.14
C ILE A 816 -21.56 2.90 -21.94
N HIS A 817 -22.27 4.02 -21.78
CA HIS A 817 -23.72 4.07 -21.86
C HIS A 817 -24.23 3.48 -23.19
N GLY A 818 -23.79 3.98 -24.36
CA GLY A 818 -24.24 3.45 -25.67
C GLY A 818 -23.95 1.95 -25.93
N VAL A 819 -22.79 1.43 -25.53
CA VAL A 819 -22.45 0.00 -25.63
C VAL A 819 -23.36 -0.81 -24.73
N CYS A 820 -23.64 -0.36 -23.51
CA CYS A 820 -24.43 -1.17 -22.60
C CYS A 820 -25.95 -0.98 -22.75
N THR A 821 -26.44 0.18 -23.23
CA THR A 821 -27.88 0.43 -23.44
C THR A 821 -28.35 0.00 -24.82
N ASP A 822 -27.53 0.17 -25.86
CA ASP A 822 -27.94 -0.07 -27.25
C ASP A 822 -27.36 -1.39 -27.80
N PHE A 823 -26.30 -1.94 -27.20
CA PHE A 823 -25.69 -3.22 -27.59
C PHE A 823 -25.69 -4.25 -26.46
N ALA A 824 -26.70 -5.11 -26.43
CA ALA A 824 -26.60 -6.41 -25.78
C ALA A 824 -25.65 -7.37 -26.55
N GLU A 825 -24.47 -6.89 -27.00
CA GLU A 825 -23.54 -7.59 -27.90
C GLU A 825 -22.10 -7.46 -27.46
N ASN A 826 -21.30 -8.50 -27.75
CA ASN A 826 -19.90 -8.54 -27.35
C ASN A 826 -18.98 -7.95 -28.42
N VAL A 827 -17.98 -7.19 -27.96
CA VAL A 827 -16.88 -6.62 -28.76
C VAL A 827 -15.52 -7.10 -28.25
N CYS A 828 -15.47 -8.31 -27.67
CA CYS A 828 -14.28 -8.81 -27.00
C CYS A 828 -13.19 -9.25 -27.99
N VAL A 829 -11.93 -9.03 -27.60
CA VAL A 829 -10.75 -9.35 -28.42
C VAL A 829 -9.71 -10.08 -27.58
N VAL A 830 -9.27 -11.26 -28.04
CA VAL A 830 -8.08 -11.96 -27.55
C VAL A 830 -7.05 -11.93 -28.68
N ASP A 831 -6.00 -11.14 -28.53
CA ASP A 831 -5.00 -10.90 -29.58
C ASP A 831 -3.56 -11.15 -29.10
N GLN A 832 -2.73 -11.70 -29.99
CA GLN A 832 -1.28 -11.85 -29.77
C GLN A 832 -0.91 -12.63 -28.49
N CYS A 833 -1.73 -13.61 -28.07
CA CYS A 833 -1.54 -14.34 -26.82
C CYS A 833 -0.97 -15.75 -27.01
N MET A 834 -0.36 -16.32 -25.97
CA MET A 834 0.28 -17.63 -26.00
C MET A 834 -0.09 -18.51 -24.81
N ASN A 835 -0.61 -19.71 -25.07
CA ASN A 835 -0.67 -20.77 -24.06
C ASN A 835 0.49 -21.76 -24.23
N ALA A 836 1.23 -21.95 -23.15
CA ALA A 836 2.39 -22.80 -23.01
C ALA A 836 2.32 -23.71 -21.77
N GLY A 837 1.14 -23.80 -21.16
CA GLY A 837 0.85 -24.71 -20.06
C GLY A 837 -0.08 -25.84 -20.47
N ASP A 838 0.10 -27.01 -19.87
CA ASP A 838 -0.79 -28.16 -20.06
C ASP A 838 -2.18 -27.88 -19.45
N ILE A 839 -3.22 -28.30 -20.17
CA ILE A 839 -4.62 -28.03 -19.83
C ILE A 839 -5.35 -29.33 -19.57
N GLU A 840 -5.82 -29.47 -18.34
CA GLU A 840 -6.70 -30.55 -17.91
C GLU A 840 -8.00 -29.91 -17.40
N GLY A 841 -9.12 -30.27 -18.00
CA GLY A 841 -10.42 -29.73 -17.59
C GLY A 841 -11.60 -30.61 -18.00
N GLY A 842 -12.74 -30.34 -17.39
CA GLY A 842 -14.04 -30.95 -17.70
C GLY A 842 -14.68 -30.37 -18.97
N ASP A 843 -15.94 -29.94 -18.87
CA ASP A 843 -16.71 -29.44 -20.00
C ASP A 843 -16.14 -28.13 -20.57
N ASN A 844 -16.32 -27.92 -21.88
CA ASN A 844 -15.86 -26.71 -22.59
C ASN A 844 -14.37 -26.39 -22.37
N THR A 845 -13.53 -27.42 -22.23
CA THR A 845 -12.09 -27.25 -22.11
C THR A 845 -11.46 -26.95 -23.47
N ALA A 846 -10.51 -26.02 -23.56
CA ALA A 846 -9.81 -25.65 -24.79
C ALA A 846 -8.37 -25.16 -24.55
N GLY A 847 -7.54 -25.10 -25.59
CA GLY A 847 -6.15 -24.61 -25.47
C GLY A 847 -6.03 -23.11 -25.30
N LEU A 848 -6.83 -22.30 -26.03
CA LEU A 848 -6.80 -20.84 -25.95
C LEU A 848 -7.96 -20.29 -25.11
N VAL A 849 -9.19 -20.47 -25.57
CA VAL A 849 -10.39 -19.89 -24.94
C VAL A 849 -11.43 -20.98 -24.72
N GLY A 850 -11.94 -21.12 -23.50
CA GLY A 850 -12.90 -22.17 -23.17
C GLY A 850 -14.19 -21.92 -23.94
N THR A 851 -14.87 -20.82 -23.63
CA THR A 851 -16.08 -20.39 -24.36
C THR A 851 -15.90 -18.98 -24.90
N LEU A 852 -16.09 -18.84 -26.22
CA LEU A 852 -16.08 -17.60 -26.97
C LEU A 852 -17.51 -17.29 -27.42
N GLU A 853 -18.13 -16.32 -26.75
CA GLU A 853 -19.51 -15.91 -27.04
C GLU A 853 -19.63 -15.13 -28.36
N GLN A 854 -20.86 -14.88 -28.82
CA GLN A 854 -21.13 -14.25 -30.11
C GLN A 854 -20.34 -12.94 -30.30
N ASN A 855 -19.94 -12.64 -31.54
CA ASN A 855 -19.26 -11.40 -31.94
C ASN A 855 -17.85 -11.18 -31.33
N CYS A 856 -17.33 -12.13 -30.55
CA CYS A 856 -15.97 -12.09 -30.04
C CYS A 856 -14.94 -12.58 -31.07
N ARG A 857 -13.68 -12.15 -30.91
CA ARG A 857 -12.56 -12.49 -31.82
C ARG A 857 -11.36 -13.06 -31.07
N ILE A 858 -10.78 -14.12 -31.61
CA ILE A 858 -9.44 -14.61 -31.27
C ILE A 858 -8.56 -14.40 -32.49
N ALA A 859 -7.48 -13.64 -32.34
CA ALA A 859 -6.56 -13.35 -33.42
C ALA A 859 -5.12 -13.55 -32.96
N ASN A 860 -4.25 -13.98 -33.88
CA ASN A 860 -2.82 -14.01 -33.63
C ASN A 860 -2.46 -14.77 -32.34
N CYS A 861 -3.05 -15.94 -32.07
CA CYS A 861 -2.79 -16.68 -30.83
C CYS A 861 -2.10 -18.01 -31.06
N ILE A 862 -1.26 -18.43 -30.11
CA ILE A 862 -0.50 -19.69 -30.18
C ILE A 862 -0.83 -20.58 -28.99
N ASN A 863 -1.15 -21.85 -29.28
CA ASN A 863 -1.25 -22.89 -28.27
C ASN A 863 -0.14 -23.93 -28.47
N ILE A 864 0.79 -24.01 -27.53
CA ILE A 864 1.79 -25.08 -27.45
C ILE A 864 1.52 -26.02 -26.26
N GLY A 865 0.57 -25.68 -25.39
CA GLY A 865 0.12 -26.51 -24.26
C GLY A 865 -0.57 -27.79 -24.70
N ASN A 866 -0.37 -28.88 -23.97
CA ASN A 866 -1.02 -30.15 -24.27
C ASN A 866 -2.45 -30.21 -23.70
N GLY A 867 -3.35 -30.89 -24.41
CA GLY A 867 -4.74 -31.08 -24.00
C GLY A 867 -5.05 -32.44 -23.38
N ASN A 868 -6.32 -32.66 -23.07
CA ASN A 868 -6.85 -33.89 -22.46
C ASN A 868 -7.33 -34.96 -23.47
N GLY A 869 -7.07 -34.76 -24.77
CA GLY A 869 -7.41 -35.70 -25.84
C GLY A 869 -8.82 -35.59 -26.42
N ASN A 870 -9.73 -34.82 -25.81
CA ASN A 870 -11.13 -34.68 -26.28
C ASN A 870 -11.55 -33.24 -26.61
N SER A 871 -10.69 -32.27 -26.31
CA SER A 871 -10.98 -30.85 -26.41
C SER A 871 -10.48 -30.19 -27.71
N PRO A 872 -11.07 -29.03 -28.11
CA PRO A 872 -10.53 -28.16 -29.15
C PRO A 872 -9.23 -27.47 -28.72
N ALA A 873 -8.29 -27.32 -29.66
CA ALA A 873 -7.04 -26.60 -29.43
C ALA A 873 -7.21 -25.08 -29.29
N PHE A 874 -8.20 -24.49 -29.97
CA PHE A 874 -8.45 -23.05 -29.94
C PHE A 874 -9.61 -22.69 -29.02
N ALA A 875 -10.85 -23.00 -29.41
CA ALA A 875 -12.00 -22.59 -28.61
C ALA A 875 -13.29 -23.38 -28.86
N HIS A 876 -14.23 -23.28 -27.90
CA HIS A 876 -15.64 -23.48 -28.17
C HIS A 876 -16.26 -22.14 -28.57
N ILE A 877 -16.84 -22.07 -29.76
CA ILE A 877 -17.23 -20.84 -30.42
C ILE A 877 -18.75 -20.80 -30.67
N HIS A 878 -19.32 -19.61 -30.50
CA HIS A 878 -20.72 -19.30 -30.82
C HIS A 878 -20.84 -18.60 -32.18
N SER A 879 -22.07 -18.26 -32.58
CA SER A 879 -22.37 -17.61 -33.86
C SER A 879 -21.63 -16.27 -34.03
N HIS A 880 -21.20 -15.95 -35.26
CA HIS A 880 -20.54 -14.69 -35.62
C HIS A 880 -19.21 -14.42 -34.87
N THR A 881 -18.52 -15.48 -34.47
CA THR A 881 -17.17 -15.39 -33.91
C THR A 881 -16.11 -15.51 -35.00
N GLU A 882 -14.94 -14.94 -34.75
CA GLU A 882 -13.78 -14.97 -35.65
C GLU A 882 -12.58 -15.62 -34.95
N VAL A 883 -11.94 -16.58 -35.64
CA VAL A 883 -10.69 -17.20 -35.21
C VAL A 883 -9.68 -17.06 -36.34
N GLU A 884 -8.72 -16.17 -36.18
CA GLU A 884 -7.80 -15.77 -37.23
C GLU A 884 -6.34 -15.92 -36.82
N ASN A 885 -5.47 -16.31 -37.75
CA ASN A 885 -4.02 -16.33 -37.57
C ASN A 885 -3.59 -17.06 -36.27
N CYS A 886 -4.21 -18.21 -35.99
CA CYS A 886 -3.88 -19.01 -34.80
C CYS A 886 -3.04 -20.24 -35.15
N LEU A 887 -2.14 -20.64 -34.25
CA LEU A 887 -1.31 -21.83 -34.39
C LEU A 887 -1.48 -22.76 -33.19
N ASN A 888 -1.80 -24.03 -33.42
CA ASN A 888 -1.69 -25.09 -32.42
C ASN A 888 -0.48 -25.99 -32.69
N ALA A 889 0.50 -25.95 -31.81
CA ALA A 889 1.64 -26.86 -31.76
C ALA A 889 1.56 -27.86 -30.57
N GLY A 890 0.60 -27.69 -29.65
CA GLY A 890 0.40 -28.60 -28.54
C GLY A 890 -0.16 -29.96 -28.96
N MET A 891 0.09 -31.00 -28.16
CA MET A 891 -0.37 -32.38 -28.38
C MET A 891 -1.70 -32.67 -27.68
N SER A 892 -2.31 -33.81 -28.02
CA SER A 892 -3.51 -34.31 -27.33
C SER A 892 -4.72 -33.38 -27.41
N TRP A 893 -4.92 -32.78 -28.58
CA TRP A 893 -6.17 -32.11 -28.96
C TRP A 893 -6.95 -33.00 -29.92
N LYS A 894 -8.27 -32.88 -29.95
CA LYS A 894 -9.13 -33.70 -30.84
C LYS A 894 -9.51 -32.95 -32.12
N LYS A 895 -9.67 -31.63 -32.00
CA LYS A 895 -10.16 -30.71 -33.01
C LYS A 895 -9.54 -29.34 -32.81
N VAL A 896 -9.70 -28.44 -33.77
CA VAL A 896 -9.22 -27.06 -33.66
C VAL A 896 -10.23 -26.16 -32.96
N VAL A 897 -11.50 -26.25 -33.32
CA VAL A 897 -12.62 -25.52 -32.70
C VAL A 897 -13.80 -26.45 -32.48
N ASN A 898 -14.71 -26.05 -31.59
CA ASN A 898 -16.03 -26.65 -31.43
C ASN A 898 -17.10 -25.59 -31.67
N THR A 899 -18.12 -25.85 -32.48
CA THR A 899 -19.16 -24.85 -32.80
C THR A 899 -20.56 -25.33 -32.38
N THR A 900 -21.42 -24.40 -31.99
CA THR A 900 -22.86 -24.62 -31.75
C THR A 900 -23.75 -23.82 -32.71
N GLY A 901 -23.19 -23.00 -33.61
CA GLY A 901 -23.89 -22.00 -34.42
C GLY A 901 -23.79 -22.18 -35.94
N GLN A 902 -24.46 -21.30 -36.69
CA GLN A 902 -24.33 -21.20 -38.16
C GLN A 902 -23.35 -20.06 -38.51
N TYR A 903 -22.47 -20.33 -39.48
CA TYR A 903 -21.33 -19.51 -39.95
C TYR A 903 -20.04 -19.66 -39.12
N GLU A 904 -18.97 -20.12 -39.78
CA GLU A 904 -17.63 -20.30 -39.23
C GLU A 904 -16.65 -19.37 -39.97
N ALA A 905 -15.91 -18.53 -39.24
CA ALA A 905 -14.81 -17.73 -39.79
C ALA A 905 -13.47 -18.15 -39.13
N VAL A 906 -13.10 -19.42 -39.30
CA VAL A 906 -11.73 -19.88 -39.00
C VAL A 906 -10.86 -19.59 -40.23
N THR A 907 -9.88 -18.69 -40.10
CA THR A 907 -9.06 -18.22 -41.23
C THR A 907 -7.57 -18.21 -40.90
N ASN A 908 -6.74 -18.60 -41.87
CA ASN A 908 -5.27 -18.60 -41.77
C ASN A 908 -4.74 -19.28 -40.49
N CYS A 909 -5.44 -20.33 -40.03
CA CYS A 909 -5.08 -21.06 -38.82
C CYS A 909 -4.28 -22.32 -39.18
N TYR A 910 -3.40 -22.76 -38.27
CA TYR A 910 -2.50 -23.89 -38.48
C TYR A 910 -2.48 -24.81 -37.27
N SER A 911 -2.28 -26.12 -37.49
CA SER A 911 -2.22 -27.08 -36.39
C SER A 911 -1.29 -28.25 -36.67
N LEU A 912 -0.76 -28.89 -35.62
CA LEU A 912 -0.03 -30.16 -35.74
C LEU A 912 -0.96 -31.27 -36.27
N LYS A 913 -0.55 -31.96 -37.35
CA LYS A 913 -1.41 -32.89 -38.11
C LYS A 913 -1.95 -34.07 -37.30
N ASN A 914 -1.19 -34.57 -36.33
CA ASN A 914 -1.54 -35.76 -35.57
C ASN A 914 -2.66 -35.53 -34.52
N ASN A 915 -3.20 -34.29 -34.42
CA ASN A 915 -4.13 -33.89 -33.37
C ASN A 915 -5.55 -33.52 -33.86
N ASN A 916 -5.97 -33.81 -35.10
CA ASN A 916 -7.24 -33.24 -35.59
C ASN A 916 -8.04 -34.13 -36.55
N GLU A 917 -9.36 -34.20 -36.31
CA GLU A 917 -10.35 -34.28 -37.40
C GLU A 917 -10.44 -32.89 -38.05
N SER A 918 -10.14 -32.77 -39.35
CA SER A 918 -10.08 -31.46 -40.03
C SER A 918 -11.47 -30.83 -40.15
N LEU A 919 -11.68 -29.71 -39.46
CA LEU A 919 -12.74 -28.74 -39.78
C LEU A 919 -12.18 -27.69 -40.77
N GLY A 920 -13.05 -27.11 -41.60
CA GLY A 920 -12.66 -26.13 -42.61
C GLY A 920 -11.95 -24.91 -42.02
N GLY A 921 -10.94 -24.37 -42.73
CA GLY A 921 -10.27 -23.13 -42.34
C GLY A 921 -8.97 -23.24 -41.53
N CYS A 922 -8.62 -24.44 -41.04
CA CYS A 922 -7.32 -24.71 -40.42
C CYS A 922 -6.48 -25.71 -41.21
N THR A 923 -5.20 -25.37 -41.46
CA THR A 923 -4.27 -26.21 -42.22
C THR A 923 -3.44 -27.10 -41.29
N PRO A 924 -3.54 -28.44 -41.38
CA PRO A 924 -2.69 -29.34 -40.61
C PRO A 924 -1.26 -29.42 -41.19
N LEU A 925 -0.26 -29.42 -40.32
CA LEU A 925 1.17 -29.42 -40.65
C LEU A 925 1.90 -30.61 -39.99
N GLU A 926 2.76 -31.30 -40.74
CA GLU A 926 3.71 -32.31 -40.21
C GLU A 926 5.10 -31.71 -39.94
N SER A 927 5.48 -30.68 -40.70
CA SER A 927 6.78 -30.01 -40.66
C SER A 927 6.68 -28.64 -41.32
N GLY A 928 7.75 -27.84 -41.28
CA GLY A 928 7.81 -26.52 -41.94
C GLY A 928 7.30 -25.36 -41.08
N PHE A 929 7.19 -25.54 -39.76
CA PHE A 929 6.86 -24.48 -38.80
C PHE A 929 7.91 -23.36 -38.76
N ASP A 930 9.13 -23.67 -39.19
CA ASP A 930 10.29 -22.78 -39.27
C ASP A 930 10.30 -21.90 -40.54
N LYS A 931 9.30 -22.02 -41.42
CA LYS A 931 9.27 -21.31 -42.71
C LYS A 931 8.18 -20.25 -42.74
N THR A 932 8.57 -19.02 -43.05
CA THR A 932 7.63 -17.89 -43.22
C THR A 932 6.61 -18.15 -44.32
N THR A 933 6.98 -18.85 -45.40
CA THR A 933 6.09 -19.21 -46.52
C THR A 933 4.96 -20.18 -46.14
N THR A 934 5.05 -20.83 -44.98
CA THR A 934 4.00 -21.73 -44.46
C THR A 934 2.76 -20.95 -44.05
N TYR A 935 2.95 -19.73 -43.54
CA TYR A 935 1.90 -18.93 -42.90
C TYR A 935 1.37 -17.87 -43.85
N HIS A 936 0.20 -18.13 -44.41
CA HIS A 936 -0.49 -17.25 -45.34
C HIS A 936 -1.13 -16.09 -44.59
N ASN A 937 -0.92 -14.85 -45.06
CA ASN A 937 -1.40 -13.61 -44.45
C ASN A 937 -0.88 -13.33 -43.02
N TRP A 938 0.13 -14.06 -42.55
CA TRP A 938 0.83 -13.69 -41.32
C TRP A 938 1.94 -12.69 -41.64
N SER A 939 2.04 -11.62 -40.86
CA SER A 939 3.20 -10.72 -40.86
C SER A 939 4.28 -11.31 -39.96
N ILE A 940 5.37 -11.80 -40.56
CA ILE A 940 6.47 -12.51 -39.87
C ILE A 940 7.82 -11.92 -40.30
N ASN A 941 8.75 -11.75 -39.36
CA ASN A 941 10.14 -11.32 -39.58
C ASN A 941 10.35 -9.92 -40.17
N GLY A 942 9.32 -9.08 -40.26
CA GLY A 942 9.48 -7.64 -40.48
C GLY A 942 9.72 -6.88 -39.16
N ASP A 943 10.28 -5.67 -39.25
CA ASP A 943 10.65 -4.86 -38.07
C ASP A 943 9.48 -4.62 -37.09
N GLU A 944 8.27 -4.44 -37.61
CA GLU A 944 7.04 -4.28 -36.81
C GLU A 944 6.06 -5.46 -36.98
N SER A 945 6.58 -6.65 -37.27
CA SER A 945 5.77 -7.86 -37.39
C SER A 945 5.37 -8.40 -36.03
N PRO A 946 4.09 -8.78 -35.81
CA PRO A 946 3.64 -9.41 -34.56
C PRO A 946 4.43 -10.68 -34.22
N TRP A 947 4.95 -11.34 -35.25
CA TRP A 947 5.63 -12.62 -35.18
C TRP A 947 7.05 -12.54 -35.67
N HIS A 948 7.91 -13.33 -35.02
CA HIS A 948 9.24 -13.64 -35.49
C HIS A 948 9.43 -15.15 -35.52
N ILE A 949 10.05 -15.69 -36.56
CA ILE A 949 10.58 -17.04 -36.63
C ILE A 949 12.10 -16.93 -36.60
N PRO A 950 12.77 -17.41 -35.53
CA PRO A 950 14.22 -17.40 -35.43
C PRO A 950 14.92 -18.05 -36.62
N GLU A 951 15.78 -17.30 -37.31
CA GLU A 951 16.55 -17.83 -38.44
C GLU A 951 17.48 -18.95 -37.96
N SER A 952 17.63 -20.00 -38.79
CA SER A 952 18.65 -21.06 -38.65
C SER A 952 18.56 -21.95 -37.39
N THR A 953 17.43 -22.02 -36.71
CA THR A 953 17.28 -22.87 -35.51
C THR A 953 16.34 -24.06 -35.75
N GLU A 954 16.85 -25.27 -35.58
CA GLU A 954 16.04 -26.50 -35.70
C GLU A 954 14.92 -26.49 -34.64
N GLY A 955 13.69 -26.69 -35.11
CA GLY A 955 12.47 -26.64 -34.29
C GLY A 955 11.95 -25.23 -33.96
N ALA A 956 12.33 -24.22 -34.74
CA ALA A 956 11.77 -22.87 -34.67
C ALA A 956 10.32 -22.81 -35.19
N PHE A 957 9.57 -21.84 -34.67
CA PHE A 957 8.20 -21.54 -35.07
C PHE A 957 7.88 -20.06 -34.75
N PRO A 958 6.73 -19.52 -35.21
CA PRO A 958 6.34 -18.15 -34.88
C PRO A 958 6.25 -17.94 -33.38
N ILE A 959 6.91 -16.91 -32.87
CA ILE A 959 6.84 -16.47 -31.48
C ILE A 959 6.44 -14.99 -31.42
N PRO A 960 5.72 -14.55 -30.37
CA PRO A 960 5.38 -13.14 -30.22
C PRO A 960 6.65 -12.28 -30.23
N TYR A 961 6.69 -11.24 -31.07
CA TYR A 961 7.84 -10.35 -31.24
C TYR A 961 7.45 -8.90 -30.97
N TYR A 962 6.99 -8.18 -31.99
CA TYR A 962 6.59 -6.78 -31.87
C TYR A 962 5.14 -6.68 -31.42
N SER A 963 4.86 -6.05 -30.29
CA SER A 963 3.46 -5.85 -29.88
C SER A 963 2.78 -4.87 -30.83
N GLN A 964 1.59 -5.20 -31.33
CA GLN A 964 0.82 -4.27 -32.16
C GLN A 964 0.52 -2.95 -31.44
N MET A 965 0.58 -2.95 -30.11
CA MET A 965 0.37 -1.76 -29.27
C MET A 965 1.60 -0.84 -29.18
N GLN A 966 2.72 -1.19 -29.83
CA GLN A 966 3.88 -0.32 -29.99
C GLN A 966 3.81 0.54 -31.27
N LYS A 967 2.88 0.28 -32.20
CA LYS A 967 2.80 1.02 -33.48
C LYS A 967 2.31 2.45 -33.26
N GLU A 968 3.00 3.44 -33.80
CA GLU A 968 2.44 4.79 -33.90
C GLU A 968 1.36 4.79 -35.00
N LYS A 969 0.09 4.75 -34.58
CA LYS A 969 -1.08 4.82 -35.46
C LYS A 969 -1.53 6.26 -35.73
#